data_AF-A0A661E133-F1
#
_entry.id   AF-A0A661E133-F1
#
_cell.length_a   1.000
_cell.length_b   1.000
_cell.length_c   1.000
_cell.angle_alpha   90.00
_cell.angle_beta   90.00
_cell.angle_gamma   90.00
#
_symmetry.space_group_name_H-M   'P 1'
#
loop_
_entity.id
_entity.type
_entity.pdbx_description
1 polymer ?
#
loop_
_entity_poly.entity_id
_entity_poly.type
_entity_poly.pdbx_seq_one_letter_code
_entity_poly.pdbx_strand_id
1 'polypeptide(L)'
;MTVPAYNTDLADFEDFEAASTISTEMVGYTATAKGEDQDEDFPIQGTQHASAEQRTAATGSLASDYGSNITWTSGWSIFLWGIFLAPAAVDSDANGGIEMAIGSAISAFHRWTVGGNDFGRYPYGGWQNFVVDPEVTTGRTTTGTPGTNYRWVGMLCKVISAISKGSPYGIDVIRYGRGELEVTYGEAANYATFDGMATENDSTNNKWGLFSSQSGSYIWKGLMSLGSAATLVDFRDSNRNIVVDNTRRVQSTFNKIEVNNTSSNIEWSNINIVSLCTVSPGQFEAVADAPIDFDSCQFTDLGTFIFQSNSALTATIFRRCGLVTTGGADVDGCTFDDTSDSTKAVIVSSPANAALITDSIFISGGTGHGLEIGGTAADLTLTDCVFTGYDIANPGTAANKAIYVNIATGTVNLTVSGGSGVTLDYHVRSAGATVNVIAGAVPVEVTCVKTDGTELEDIRVYVAADPKSSGTATTDTASKLVDTDATFETDGVEVDDVAFNQTDGTSATVTAVDSETSLSLSSDAFPDGDEDYRVGGAFPAEDTVTIVNSGTTATVTHTGHGMGSSDYVYIEGGSLDANEGVYQITYISTSSYSYTMLSTPGSSPTGTITATFVALFGLSDADGIVATSRIYITAQPVSGWARNTISDKPFYQEGIITGTIDTSAGLTATAVLVSDE
;
A
#
# COMPACT_ATOMS: atom_id res chain seq x y z
N MET A 1 11.15 -31.65 -8.79
CA MET A 1 11.90 -30.46 -9.20
C MET A 1 13.32 -30.61 -8.67
N THR A 2 14.26 -29.76 -9.08
CA THR A 2 15.62 -29.81 -8.54
C THR A 2 15.62 -29.23 -7.12
N VAL A 3 16.45 -29.78 -6.23
CA VAL A 3 16.69 -29.18 -4.90
C VAL A 3 17.15 -27.72 -5.04
N PRO A 4 16.90 -26.85 -4.04
CA PRO A 4 17.35 -25.47 -4.07
C PRO A 4 18.86 -25.38 -4.31
N ALA A 5 19.26 -24.43 -5.13
CA ALA A 5 20.66 -24.07 -5.34
C ALA A 5 20.90 -22.64 -4.86
N TYR A 6 22.01 -22.45 -4.16
CA TYR A 6 22.45 -21.18 -3.62
C TYR A 6 23.83 -20.90 -4.23
N ASN A 7 23.96 -19.81 -4.99
CA ASN A 7 25.17 -19.45 -5.71
C ASN A 7 25.53 -17.99 -5.47
N THR A 8 26.71 -17.59 -5.94
CA THR A 8 27.13 -16.20 -5.95
C THR A 8 27.88 -15.83 -7.23
N ASP A 9 27.86 -14.55 -7.59
CA ASP A 9 28.65 -13.99 -8.69
C ASP A 9 30.08 -13.62 -8.29
N LEU A 10 30.42 -13.75 -7.00
CA LEU A 10 31.72 -13.37 -6.48
C LEU A 10 32.84 -14.24 -7.06
N ALA A 11 33.83 -13.57 -7.64
CA ALA A 11 35.07 -14.17 -8.09
C ALA A 11 36.17 -13.98 -7.03
N ASP A 12 37.04 -14.99 -6.89
CA ASP A 12 38.19 -14.91 -5.99
C ASP A 12 39.23 -13.93 -6.55
N PHE A 13 39.65 -13.02 -5.69
CA PHE A 13 40.85 -12.19 -5.88
C PHE A 13 42.06 -12.91 -5.27
N GLU A 14 41.89 -13.41 -4.05
CA GLU A 14 42.91 -14.16 -3.30
C GLU A 14 42.20 -15.00 -2.25
N ASP A 15 42.51 -16.30 -2.17
CA ASP A 15 41.92 -17.23 -1.19
C ASP A 15 42.91 -17.66 -0.11
N PHE A 16 44.21 -17.34 -0.26
CA PHE A 16 45.29 -17.68 0.66
C PHE A 16 45.49 -19.19 0.93
N GLU A 17 44.91 -20.07 0.12
CA GLU A 17 45.05 -21.53 0.29
C GLU A 17 46.31 -22.09 -0.40
N ALA A 18 46.89 -21.31 -1.31
CA ALA A 18 48.16 -21.59 -1.96
C ALA A 18 49.15 -20.44 -1.71
N ALA A 19 50.45 -20.73 -1.77
CA ALA A 19 51.49 -19.72 -1.62
C ALA A 19 51.32 -18.64 -2.70
N SER A 20 50.77 -17.50 -2.30
CA SER A 20 50.53 -16.37 -3.18
C SER A 20 51.71 -15.42 -3.15
N THR A 21 51.90 -14.68 -4.24
CA THR A 21 52.66 -13.43 -4.15
C THR A 21 51.72 -12.36 -3.64
N ILE A 22 51.54 -12.24 -2.31
CA ILE A 22 51.94 -11.03 -1.54
C ILE A 22 51.32 -10.95 -0.13
N SER A 23 52.22 -10.67 0.82
CA SER A 23 52.00 -9.99 2.10
C SER A 23 52.92 -8.75 2.18
N THR A 24 52.72 -7.78 1.27
CA THR A 24 53.52 -6.53 1.21
C THR A 24 52.69 -5.35 1.69
N GLU A 25 53.35 -4.39 2.33
CA GLU A 25 52.72 -3.19 2.85
C GLU A 25 52.48 -2.15 1.75
N MET A 26 51.30 -1.54 1.76
CA MET A 26 50.99 -0.37 0.94
C MET A 26 52.01 0.75 1.21
N VAL A 27 52.50 1.41 0.15
CA VAL A 27 53.57 2.41 0.28
C VAL A 27 53.13 3.55 1.18
N GLY A 28 53.91 3.81 2.22
CA GLY A 28 53.64 4.84 3.24
C GLY A 28 52.91 4.31 4.49
N TYR A 29 52.50 3.05 4.52
CA TYR A 29 51.74 2.42 5.60
C TYR A 29 52.45 1.17 6.13
N THR A 30 53.71 1.35 6.52
CA THR A 30 54.67 0.27 6.76
C THR A 30 54.88 -0.06 8.26
N ALA A 31 53.82 0.03 9.06
CA ALA A 31 53.90 -0.17 10.51
C ALA A 31 53.74 -1.64 10.95
N THR A 32 53.39 -2.54 10.02
CA THR A 32 53.38 -3.98 10.28
C THR A 32 54.80 -4.53 10.22
N ALA A 33 54.99 -5.73 10.75
CA ALA A 33 56.24 -6.46 10.72
C ALA A 33 55.94 -7.94 10.57
N LYS A 34 56.88 -8.69 9.97
CA LYS A 34 56.79 -10.15 9.81
C LYS A 34 55.44 -10.60 9.24
N GLY A 35 55.12 -10.17 8.01
CA GLY A 35 53.98 -10.72 7.30
C GLY A 35 54.22 -12.21 6.99
N GLU A 36 53.21 -13.02 7.24
CA GLU A 36 53.14 -14.44 6.92
C GLU A 36 51.96 -14.64 5.96
N ASP A 37 52.21 -15.31 4.84
CA ASP A 37 51.28 -15.53 3.73
C ASP A 37 50.45 -16.81 3.88
N GLN A 38 50.90 -17.75 4.73
CA GLN A 38 50.25 -19.02 5.01
C GLN A 38 50.29 -19.30 6.52
N ASP A 39 49.35 -18.71 7.25
CA ASP A 39 49.16 -18.92 8.69
C ASP A 39 47.94 -19.82 8.94
N GLU A 40 48.12 -20.87 9.74
CA GLU A 40 47.10 -21.88 10.06
C GLU A 40 46.36 -21.59 11.39
N ASP A 41 46.74 -20.54 12.13
CA ASP A 41 46.30 -20.36 13.52
C ASP A 41 44.81 -19.99 13.65
N PHE A 42 44.27 -19.14 12.77
CA PHE A 42 42.88 -18.65 12.88
C PHE A 42 42.17 -18.26 11.55
N PRO A 43 42.30 -19.03 10.46
CA PRO A 43 41.62 -18.73 9.18
C PRO A 43 40.09 -18.69 9.32
N ILE A 44 39.41 -17.83 8.54
CA ILE A 44 37.94 -17.78 8.50
C ILE A 44 37.38 -18.73 7.43
N GLN A 45 38.08 -18.91 6.31
CA GLN A 45 37.79 -19.90 5.27
C GLN A 45 38.90 -20.93 5.19
N GLY A 46 38.56 -22.16 4.81
CA GLY A 46 39.54 -23.20 4.49
C GLY A 46 40.53 -23.47 5.62
N THR A 47 41.83 -23.37 5.33
CA THR A 47 42.90 -23.81 6.23
C THR A 47 43.98 -22.78 6.49
N GLN A 48 44.07 -21.72 5.70
CA GLN A 48 45.17 -20.76 5.74
C GLN A 48 44.65 -19.33 5.58
N HIS A 49 45.41 -18.37 6.08
CA HIS A 49 45.16 -16.94 5.91
C HIS A 49 46.48 -16.17 5.96
N ALA A 50 46.45 -14.88 5.64
CA ALA A 50 47.62 -14.01 5.79
C ALA A 50 47.57 -13.27 7.13
N SER A 51 48.69 -13.26 7.87
CA SER A 51 48.79 -12.60 9.16
C SER A 51 50.03 -11.73 9.28
N ALA A 52 50.02 -10.77 10.22
CA ALA A 52 51.18 -9.94 10.50
C ALA A 52 51.24 -9.44 11.95
N GLU A 53 52.45 -9.11 12.40
CA GLU A 53 52.68 -8.40 13.64
C GLU A 53 52.49 -6.88 13.43
N GLN A 54 51.98 -6.15 14.44
CA GLN A 54 52.02 -4.68 14.44
C GLN A 54 52.66 -4.15 15.74
N ARG A 55 53.98 -3.96 15.68
CA ARG A 55 54.82 -3.55 16.83
C ARG A 55 54.98 -2.04 16.98
N THR A 56 54.40 -1.26 16.07
CA THR A 56 54.51 0.19 16.04
C THR A 56 53.12 0.82 16.15
N ALA A 57 52.98 1.81 17.04
CA ALA A 57 51.75 2.60 17.18
C ALA A 57 51.59 3.60 16.01
N ALA A 58 51.16 3.07 14.87
CA ALA A 58 50.94 3.80 13.63
C ALA A 58 49.96 3.01 12.74
N THR A 59 49.78 3.42 11.49
CA THR A 59 48.97 2.68 10.51
C THR A 59 49.82 1.61 9.80
N GLY A 60 49.45 0.35 10.01
CA GLY A 60 50.00 -0.80 9.31
C GLY A 60 49.08 -1.24 8.17
N SER A 61 49.60 -2.01 7.23
CA SER A 61 48.82 -2.53 6.10
C SER A 61 49.21 -3.95 5.75
N LEU A 62 48.22 -4.73 5.29
CA LEU A 62 48.43 -6.04 4.69
C LEU A 62 47.65 -6.06 3.38
N ALA A 63 48.33 -6.28 2.27
CA ALA A 63 47.75 -6.24 0.94
C ALA A 63 48.14 -7.47 0.13
N SER A 64 47.31 -7.82 -0.84
CA SER A 64 47.55 -8.84 -1.86
C SER A 64 47.57 -8.22 -3.25
N ASP A 65 48.37 -8.81 -4.14
CA ASP A 65 48.45 -8.49 -5.57
C ASP A 65 47.87 -9.64 -6.38
N TYR A 66 46.87 -9.33 -7.19
CA TYR A 66 46.27 -10.29 -8.12
C TYR A 66 47.25 -10.78 -9.20
N GLY A 67 48.43 -10.16 -9.33
CA GLY A 67 49.47 -10.44 -10.32
C GLY A 67 49.19 -9.79 -11.68
N SER A 68 47.95 -9.38 -11.92
CA SER A 68 47.48 -8.67 -13.12
C SER A 68 46.30 -7.75 -12.76
N ASN A 69 45.76 -7.02 -13.74
CA ASN A 69 44.55 -6.22 -13.48
C ASN A 69 43.33 -7.14 -13.53
N ILE A 70 42.43 -7.02 -12.55
CA ILE A 70 41.14 -7.72 -12.58
C ILE A 70 40.26 -7.15 -13.70
N THR A 71 39.34 -7.97 -14.19
CA THR A 71 38.26 -7.47 -15.06
C THR A 71 37.21 -6.81 -14.19
N TRP A 72 36.86 -5.57 -14.51
CA TRP A 72 35.96 -4.76 -13.69
C TRP A 72 34.70 -4.38 -14.46
N THR A 73 33.56 -4.48 -13.80
CA THR A 73 32.26 -3.96 -14.26
C THR A 73 31.80 -2.90 -13.26
N SER A 74 31.32 -1.76 -13.77
CA SER A 74 30.82 -0.68 -12.90
C SER A 74 29.66 -1.17 -12.03
N GLY A 75 29.62 -0.71 -10.78
CA GLY A 75 28.67 -1.20 -9.77
C GLY A 75 29.10 -2.47 -9.03
N TRP A 76 30.27 -3.04 -9.35
CA TRP A 76 30.88 -4.10 -8.54
C TRP A 76 31.51 -3.55 -7.26
N SER A 77 31.75 -4.44 -6.31
CA SER A 77 32.40 -4.17 -5.04
C SER A 77 33.48 -5.21 -4.76
N ILE A 78 34.44 -4.84 -3.93
CA ILE A 78 35.46 -5.75 -3.41
C ILE A 78 35.11 -6.07 -1.96
N PHE A 79 35.19 -7.35 -1.62
CA PHE A 79 34.88 -7.95 -0.32
C PHE A 79 36.18 -8.49 0.26
N LEU A 80 36.48 -8.17 1.52
CA LEU A 80 37.69 -8.61 2.20
C LEU A 80 37.32 -9.06 3.61
N TRP A 81 37.68 -10.28 3.99
CA TRP A 81 37.64 -10.68 5.39
C TRP A 81 38.87 -10.17 6.11
N GLY A 82 38.66 -9.40 7.18
CA GLY A 82 39.71 -8.83 7.99
C GLY A 82 39.44 -9.00 9.47
N ILE A 83 40.51 -9.13 10.24
CA ILE A 83 40.47 -9.19 11.71
C ILE A 83 41.65 -8.43 12.31
N PHE A 84 41.38 -7.80 13.46
CA PHE A 84 42.43 -7.29 14.33
C PHE A 84 42.17 -7.77 15.77
N LEU A 85 42.94 -8.76 16.24
CA LEU A 85 42.72 -9.46 17.52
C LEU A 85 42.94 -8.60 18.78
N ALA A 86 43.41 -7.35 18.62
CA ALA A 86 43.55 -6.38 19.70
C ALA A 86 42.64 -5.15 19.46
N PRO A 87 41.30 -5.31 19.50
CA PRO A 87 40.36 -4.27 19.07
C PRO A 87 40.45 -2.97 19.90
N ALA A 88 40.79 -3.06 21.19
CA ALA A 88 40.98 -1.88 22.04
C ALA A 88 42.17 -1.00 21.64
N ALA A 89 43.10 -1.52 20.83
CA ALA A 89 44.23 -0.77 20.33
C ALA A 89 43.94 -0.09 18.98
N VAL A 90 42.87 -0.48 18.28
CA VAL A 90 42.42 0.14 17.03
C VAL A 90 41.91 1.55 17.34
N ASP A 91 42.21 2.52 16.48
CA ASP A 91 41.66 3.88 16.58
C ASP A 91 40.14 3.87 16.25
N SER A 92 39.45 4.98 16.52
CA SER A 92 38.04 5.09 16.16
C SER A 92 37.84 5.16 14.64
N ASP A 93 36.62 4.87 14.19
CA ASP A 93 36.21 4.99 12.80
C ASP A 93 36.48 6.40 12.26
N ALA A 94 36.11 7.42 13.03
CA ALA A 94 36.32 8.83 12.66
C ALA A 94 37.81 9.19 12.41
N ASN A 95 38.74 8.42 12.98
CA ASN A 95 40.18 8.65 12.89
C ASN A 95 40.90 7.67 11.93
N GLY A 96 40.16 6.86 11.18
CA GLY A 96 40.72 5.88 10.25
C GLY A 96 41.20 4.60 10.92
N GLY A 97 40.43 4.07 11.89
CA GLY A 97 40.74 2.84 12.62
C GLY A 97 41.06 1.65 11.71
N ILE A 98 40.05 1.19 10.95
CA ILE A 98 40.19 0.19 9.90
C ILE A 98 39.83 0.82 8.55
N GLU A 99 40.73 0.72 7.59
CA GLU A 99 40.51 1.19 6.23
C GLU A 99 40.75 0.05 5.24
N MET A 100 40.11 0.13 4.08
CA MET A 100 40.37 -0.77 2.96
C MET A 100 40.99 0.04 1.83
N ALA A 101 42.08 -0.47 1.24
CA ALA A 101 42.79 0.17 0.14
C ALA A 101 42.69 -0.67 -1.14
N ILE A 102 42.37 0.00 -2.24
CA ILE A 102 42.21 -0.61 -3.57
C ILE A 102 42.95 0.26 -4.59
N GLY A 103 43.78 -0.34 -5.42
CA GLY A 103 44.58 0.42 -6.37
C GLY A 103 45.14 -0.36 -7.55
N SER A 104 45.73 0.40 -8.48
CA SER A 104 46.44 -0.15 -9.65
C SER A 104 47.90 -0.48 -9.35
N ALA A 105 48.44 0.04 -8.25
CA ALA A 105 49.77 -0.30 -7.75
C ALA A 105 49.85 -0.11 -6.23
N ILE A 106 50.84 -0.74 -5.59
CA ILE A 106 51.13 -0.59 -4.16
C ILE A 106 51.48 0.86 -3.74
N SER A 107 51.81 1.73 -4.69
CA SER A 107 52.05 3.18 -4.50
C SER A 107 50.95 4.09 -5.10
N ALA A 108 49.93 3.50 -5.72
CA ALA A 108 48.86 4.20 -6.40
C ALA A 108 47.51 3.53 -6.11
N PHE A 109 46.89 3.94 -4.99
CA PHE A 109 45.63 3.40 -4.50
C PHE A 109 44.71 4.48 -3.88
N HIS A 110 43.45 4.12 -3.77
CA HIS A 110 42.45 4.81 -2.97
C HIS A 110 42.20 4.02 -1.68
N ARG A 111 41.81 4.71 -0.61
CA ARG A 111 41.43 4.08 0.68
C ARG A 111 40.16 4.69 1.26
N TRP A 112 39.42 3.87 1.99
CA TRP A 112 38.18 4.24 2.66
C TRP A 112 38.14 3.67 4.07
N THR A 113 37.74 4.47 5.05
CA THR A 113 37.45 3.95 6.39
C THR A 113 36.19 3.08 6.34
N VAL A 114 36.33 1.84 6.82
CA VAL A 114 35.27 0.82 6.86
C VAL A 114 34.96 0.35 8.28
N GLY A 115 35.84 0.62 9.25
CA GLY A 115 35.66 0.23 10.65
C GLY A 115 36.51 1.02 11.63
N GLY A 116 36.32 0.72 12.90
CA GLY A 116 37.12 1.21 14.02
C GLY A 116 36.76 0.48 15.31
N ASN A 117 37.34 0.88 16.43
CA ASN A 117 37.00 0.28 17.73
C ASN A 117 35.54 0.57 18.20
N ASP A 118 34.89 1.55 17.58
CA ASP A 118 33.55 2.05 17.87
C ASP A 118 32.55 1.79 16.73
N PHE A 119 33.00 1.17 15.62
CA PHE A 119 32.16 0.84 14.48
C PHE A 119 32.60 -0.48 13.82
N GLY A 120 31.63 -1.34 13.57
CA GLY A 120 31.83 -2.68 13.01
C GLY A 120 31.18 -3.73 13.91
N ARG A 121 30.66 -4.80 13.30
CA ARG A 121 29.97 -5.85 14.04
C ARG A 121 30.91 -6.96 14.51
N TYR A 122 32.04 -7.13 13.81
CA TYR A 122 33.08 -8.13 14.12
C TYR A 122 32.53 -9.53 14.49
N PRO A 123 31.72 -10.16 13.61
CA PRO A 123 31.18 -11.50 13.84
C PRO A 123 32.27 -12.59 13.87
N TYR A 124 31.89 -13.87 14.02
CA TYR A 124 32.81 -15.02 13.88
C TYR A 124 34.14 -14.93 14.66
N GLY A 125 34.08 -14.53 15.93
CA GLY A 125 35.27 -14.41 16.78
C GLY A 125 36.13 -13.16 16.53
N GLY A 126 35.61 -12.19 15.78
CA GLY A 126 36.26 -10.91 15.50
C GLY A 126 36.45 -10.62 14.01
N TRP A 127 36.28 -11.63 13.16
CA TRP A 127 36.36 -11.51 11.71
C TRP A 127 35.19 -10.67 11.16
N GLN A 128 35.50 -9.74 10.27
CA GLN A 128 34.49 -8.95 9.58
C GLN A 128 34.74 -8.93 8.08
N ASN A 129 33.68 -9.13 7.31
CA ASN A 129 33.70 -8.92 5.86
C ASN A 129 33.47 -7.43 5.57
N PHE A 130 34.53 -6.75 5.16
CA PHE A 130 34.51 -5.36 4.74
C PHE A 130 34.25 -5.27 3.23
N VAL A 131 33.46 -4.28 2.83
CA VAL A 131 33.05 -4.12 1.43
C VAL A 131 33.24 -2.67 0.98
N VAL A 132 33.86 -2.50 -0.19
CA VAL A 132 34.05 -1.20 -0.84
C VAL A 132 33.80 -1.32 -2.34
N ASP A 133 32.98 -0.43 -2.87
CA ASP A 133 32.96 -0.10 -4.29
C ASP A 133 34.04 0.97 -4.56
N PRO A 134 35.11 0.66 -5.33
CA PRO A 134 36.19 1.60 -5.61
C PRO A 134 35.77 2.81 -6.47
N GLU A 135 34.58 2.80 -7.08
CA GLU A 135 33.98 3.92 -7.79
C GLU A 135 33.36 4.96 -6.85
N VAL A 136 33.08 4.59 -5.58
CA VAL A 136 32.55 5.51 -4.56
C VAL A 136 33.60 6.56 -4.17
N THR A 137 33.25 7.83 -4.36
CA THR A 137 34.15 8.96 -4.05
C THR A 137 34.02 9.47 -2.61
N THR A 138 32.88 9.22 -1.96
CA THR A 138 32.62 9.66 -0.58
C THR A 138 33.52 8.95 0.43
N GLY A 139 34.22 9.72 1.28
CA GLY A 139 35.14 9.18 2.28
C GLY A 139 36.43 8.60 1.71
N ARG A 140 36.71 8.82 0.41
CA ARG A 140 37.89 8.34 -0.29
C ARG A 140 39.11 9.22 -0.02
N THR A 141 40.23 8.60 0.34
CA THR A 141 41.55 9.25 0.35
C THR A 141 42.45 8.67 -0.74
N THR A 142 43.25 9.51 -1.39
CA THR A 142 44.09 9.12 -2.55
C THR A 142 45.58 9.12 -2.19
N THR A 143 46.28 8.07 -2.60
CA THR A 143 47.75 7.96 -2.58
C THR A 143 48.25 7.77 -4.00
N GLY A 144 49.22 8.59 -4.42
CA GLY A 144 49.76 8.54 -5.79
C GLY A 144 48.72 8.91 -6.86
N THR A 145 48.77 8.22 -8.00
CA THR A 145 47.84 8.41 -9.13
C THR A 145 47.18 7.08 -9.50
N PRO A 146 46.15 6.64 -8.76
CA PRO A 146 45.49 5.36 -8.99
C PRO A 146 44.71 5.39 -10.31
N GLY A 147 44.79 4.30 -11.08
CA GLY A 147 43.94 4.07 -12.25
C GLY A 147 42.65 3.31 -11.90
N THR A 148 41.82 3.04 -12.91
CA THR A 148 40.61 2.20 -12.82
C THR A 148 40.90 0.71 -13.07
N ASN A 149 42.17 0.35 -13.22
CA ASN A 149 42.62 -1.02 -13.38
C ASN A 149 43.02 -1.56 -12.00
N TYR A 150 42.10 -2.19 -11.29
CA TYR A 150 42.36 -2.67 -9.94
C TYR A 150 43.23 -3.93 -9.97
N ARG A 151 44.26 -3.94 -9.11
CA ARG A 151 45.26 -5.02 -9.03
C ARG A 151 45.69 -5.32 -7.60
N TRP A 152 45.61 -4.31 -6.74
CA TRP A 152 46.04 -4.39 -5.34
C TRP A 152 44.85 -4.13 -4.43
N VAL A 153 44.66 -4.99 -3.44
CA VAL A 153 43.66 -4.85 -2.39
C VAL A 153 44.33 -5.11 -1.05
N GLY A 154 44.01 -4.33 -0.04
CA GLY A 154 44.50 -4.58 1.31
C GLY A 154 43.68 -3.94 2.40
N MET A 155 43.87 -4.44 3.61
CA MET A 155 43.39 -3.78 4.83
C MET A 155 44.49 -2.84 5.34
N LEU A 156 44.09 -1.75 5.97
CA LEU A 156 44.94 -0.87 6.77
C LEU A 156 44.35 -0.80 8.18
N CYS A 157 45.21 -0.88 9.20
CA CYS A 157 44.79 -0.77 10.59
C CYS A 157 45.66 0.27 11.30
N LYS A 158 45.02 1.33 11.78
CA LYS A 158 45.64 2.35 12.62
C LYS A 158 45.47 1.97 14.08
N VAL A 159 46.59 1.81 14.78
CA VAL A 159 46.59 1.51 16.21
C VAL A 159 47.15 2.65 17.03
N ILE A 160 46.49 2.94 18.16
CA ILE A 160 46.91 3.97 19.12
C ILE A 160 47.95 3.45 20.12
N SER A 161 48.16 2.13 20.16
CA SER A 161 49.16 1.49 21.02
C SER A 161 49.81 0.28 20.32
N ALA A 162 51.10 0.09 20.58
CA ALA A 162 51.86 -1.00 19.97
C ALA A 162 51.49 -2.37 20.56
N ILE A 163 51.33 -3.39 19.72
CA ILE A 163 50.99 -4.74 20.16
C ILE A 163 52.25 -5.52 20.48
N SER A 164 52.40 -5.93 21.74
CA SER A 164 53.66 -6.53 22.22
C SER A 164 53.84 -8.02 21.87
N LYS A 165 52.78 -8.74 21.47
CA LYS A 165 52.80 -10.21 21.28
C LYS A 165 51.83 -10.65 20.18
N GLY A 166 52.14 -11.77 19.53
CA GLY A 166 51.30 -12.42 18.52
C GLY A 166 51.22 -11.66 17.19
N SER A 167 50.50 -12.23 16.23
CA SER A 167 50.17 -11.65 14.92
C SER A 167 48.70 -11.26 14.92
N PRO A 168 48.33 -10.09 15.49
CA PRO A 168 46.93 -9.74 15.67
C PRO A 168 46.24 -9.35 14.36
N TYR A 169 47.00 -9.03 13.32
CA TYR A 169 46.51 -8.54 12.05
C TYR A 169 46.27 -9.75 11.15
N GLY A 170 45.03 -9.97 10.71
CA GLY A 170 44.71 -11.02 9.73
C GLY A 170 43.89 -10.45 8.58
N ILE A 171 44.22 -10.90 7.37
CA ILE A 171 43.30 -10.86 6.23
C ILE A 171 43.12 -12.27 5.72
N ASP A 172 41.92 -12.54 5.23
CA ASP A 172 41.60 -13.79 4.59
C ASP A 172 40.63 -13.47 3.45
N VAL A 173 40.53 -14.39 2.49
CA VAL A 173 39.64 -14.39 1.32
C VAL A 173 39.16 -13.02 0.85
N ILE A 174 39.74 -12.57 -0.27
CA ILE A 174 39.35 -11.37 -0.97
C ILE A 174 38.56 -11.78 -2.21
N ARG A 175 37.40 -11.17 -2.42
CA ARG A 175 36.54 -11.40 -3.59
C ARG A 175 36.09 -10.10 -4.24
N TYR A 176 35.63 -10.20 -5.48
CA TYR A 176 35.02 -9.08 -6.19
C TYR A 176 33.86 -9.55 -7.05
N GLY A 177 32.87 -8.68 -7.23
CA GLY A 177 31.66 -8.95 -8.00
C GLY A 177 30.56 -7.96 -7.64
N ARG A 178 29.34 -8.17 -8.12
CA ARG A 178 28.17 -7.38 -7.72
C ARG A 178 27.82 -7.63 -6.24
N GLY A 179 28.21 -8.78 -5.69
CA GLY A 179 27.80 -9.23 -4.38
C GLY A 179 26.42 -9.85 -4.42
N GLU A 180 26.14 -10.63 -5.46
CA GLU A 180 24.89 -11.33 -5.66
C GLU A 180 24.93 -12.67 -4.92
N LEU A 181 23.89 -12.94 -4.13
CA LEU A 181 23.51 -14.27 -3.69
C LEU A 181 22.28 -14.68 -4.50
N GLU A 182 22.48 -15.59 -5.46
CA GLU A 182 21.43 -16.10 -6.35
C GLU A 182 20.84 -17.38 -5.76
N VAL A 183 19.52 -17.45 -5.69
CA VAL A 183 18.79 -18.66 -5.26
C VAL A 183 17.88 -19.13 -6.37
N THR A 184 18.05 -20.37 -6.78
CA THR A 184 17.27 -20.97 -7.87
C THR A 184 16.74 -22.35 -7.48
N TYR A 185 15.76 -22.83 -8.23
CA TYR A 185 15.07 -24.10 -7.99
C TYR A 185 14.35 -24.14 -6.63
N GLY A 186 14.11 -25.34 -6.11
CA GLY A 186 13.21 -25.57 -4.99
C GLY A 186 11.95 -26.29 -5.44
N GLU A 187 11.34 -26.99 -4.51
CA GLU A 187 10.09 -27.72 -4.72
C GLU A 187 9.26 -27.74 -3.44
N ALA A 188 7.97 -28.02 -3.54
CA ALA A 188 7.07 -28.00 -2.38
C ALA A 188 7.55 -28.83 -1.17
N ALA A 189 8.33 -29.89 -1.38
CA ALA A 189 8.92 -30.70 -0.31
C ALA A 189 10.32 -30.24 0.14
N ASN A 190 11.03 -29.47 -0.69
CA ASN A 190 12.39 -28.96 -0.46
C ASN A 190 12.50 -27.56 -1.08
N TYR A 191 11.83 -26.57 -0.49
CA TYR A 191 11.86 -25.18 -0.95
C TYR A 191 13.12 -24.47 -0.41
N ALA A 192 13.48 -23.36 -1.04
CA ALA A 192 14.57 -22.54 -0.57
C ALA A 192 14.17 -21.79 0.72
N THR A 193 15.10 -21.68 1.67
CA THR A 193 14.94 -20.95 2.93
C THR A 193 16.12 -20.00 3.19
N PHE A 194 15.94 -19.05 4.13
CA PHE A 194 17.03 -18.19 4.60
C PHE A 194 18.10 -18.98 5.34
N ASP A 195 17.71 -20.07 6.01
CA ASP A 195 18.66 -20.97 6.66
C ASP A 195 19.55 -21.71 5.66
N GLY A 196 18.97 -22.12 4.51
CA GLY A 196 19.74 -22.71 3.41
C GLY A 196 20.72 -21.71 2.80
N MET A 197 20.30 -20.46 2.59
CA MET A 197 21.20 -19.37 2.16
C MET A 197 22.36 -19.20 3.13
N ALA A 198 22.06 -19.13 4.44
CA ALA A 198 23.09 -18.93 5.46
C ALA A 198 24.03 -20.13 5.58
N THR A 199 23.50 -21.35 5.46
CA THR A 199 24.30 -22.58 5.50
C THR A 199 25.31 -22.62 4.38
N GLU A 200 24.90 -22.30 3.14
CA GLU A 200 25.82 -22.27 2.01
C GLU A 200 26.81 -21.09 2.14
N ASN A 201 26.34 -19.89 2.48
CA ASN A 201 27.22 -18.72 2.68
C ASN A 201 28.28 -18.96 3.75
N ASP A 202 27.90 -19.58 4.87
CA ASP A 202 28.77 -19.79 6.03
C ASP A 202 29.55 -21.11 5.97
N SER A 203 29.41 -21.90 4.90
CA SER A 203 30.25 -23.07 4.65
C SER A 203 31.73 -22.68 4.70
N THR A 204 32.57 -23.56 5.24
CA THR A 204 34.02 -23.33 5.40
C THR A 204 34.74 -23.13 4.07
N ASN A 205 34.14 -23.54 2.95
CA ASN A 205 34.70 -23.34 1.61
C ASN A 205 34.22 -22.04 0.96
N ASN A 206 33.14 -21.45 1.46
CA ASN A 206 32.43 -20.37 0.79
C ASN A 206 32.69 -19.04 1.48
N LYS A 207 32.29 -18.89 2.76
CA LYS A 207 32.42 -17.64 3.53
C LYS A 207 32.19 -16.38 2.70
N TRP A 208 31.08 -16.30 1.97
CA TRP A 208 30.87 -15.20 1.01
C TRP A 208 30.67 -13.85 1.72
N GLY A 209 30.12 -13.85 2.93
CA GLY A 209 29.87 -12.64 3.71
C GLY A 209 28.63 -11.85 3.26
N LEU A 210 27.76 -12.48 2.46
CA LEU A 210 26.53 -11.89 1.91
C LEU A 210 25.30 -12.15 2.79
N PHE A 211 25.15 -13.37 3.31
CA PHE A 211 24.03 -13.74 4.16
C PHE A 211 24.46 -14.66 5.31
N SER A 212 24.76 -14.08 6.46
CA SER A 212 25.49 -14.72 7.55
C SER A 212 24.61 -15.01 8.76
N SER A 213 24.72 -16.22 9.34
CA SER A 213 23.97 -16.60 10.54
C SER A 213 24.52 -15.95 11.81
N GLN A 214 23.63 -15.50 12.69
CA GLN A 214 23.92 -14.81 13.93
C GLN A 214 22.99 -15.27 15.06
N SER A 215 23.31 -16.41 15.66
CA SER A 215 22.67 -16.93 16.89
C SER A 215 21.16 -16.65 16.99
N GLY A 216 20.38 -17.09 16.00
CA GLY A 216 18.92 -16.88 15.94
C GLY A 216 18.45 -15.70 15.07
N SER A 217 19.36 -15.06 14.34
CA SER A 217 19.07 -14.02 13.35
C SER A 217 20.04 -14.13 12.16
N TYR A 218 19.86 -13.32 11.12
CA TYR A 218 20.78 -13.24 9.98
C TYR A 218 21.26 -11.81 9.77
N ILE A 219 22.44 -11.67 9.19
CA ILE A 219 22.93 -10.41 8.62
C ILE A 219 22.93 -10.56 7.11
N TRP A 220 22.39 -9.56 6.42
CA TRP A 220 22.38 -9.51 4.96
C TRP A 220 23.13 -8.28 4.45
N LYS A 221 23.89 -8.47 3.37
CA LYS A 221 24.41 -7.41 2.51
C LYS A 221 24.53 -7.91 1.07
N GLY A 222 24.51 -7.00 0.10
CA GLY A 222 24.59 -7.31 -1.32
C GLY A 222 23.23 -7.56 -1.98
N LEU A 223 23.25 -7.97 -3.23
CA LEU A 223 22.06 -8.31 -4.01
C LEU A 223 21.58 -9.71 -3.62
N MET A 224 20.30 -9.87 -3.34
CA MET A 224 19.63 -11.16 -3.14
C MET A 224 18.71 -11.40 -4.33
N SER A 225 19.08 -12.35 -5.19
CA SER A 225 18.31 -12.66 -6.40
C SER A 225 17.53 -13.95 -6.19
N LEU A 226 16.21 -13.82 -6.16
CA LEU A 226 15.28 -14.93 -6.02
C LEU A 226 14.82 -15.35 -7.41
N GLY A 227 15.41 -16.43 -7.91
CA GLY A 227 15.31 -16.87 -9.30
C GLY A 227 16.18 -16.02 -10.23
N SER A 228 16.13 -16.39 -11.51
CA SER A 228 16.73 -15.65 -12.62
C SER A 228 15.81 -15.64 -13.83
N ALA A 229 16.14 -14.87 -14.87
CA ALA A 229 15.33 -14.83 -16.09
C ALA A 229 15.07 -16.21 -16.72
N ALA A 230 15.98 -17.17 -16.52
CA ALA A 230 15.87 -18.53 -17.07
C ALA A 230 15.37 -19.58 -16.05
N THR A 231 15.59 -19.35 -14.75
CA THR A 231 15.38 -20.38 -13.73
C THR A 231 14.52 -19.82 -12.59
N LEU A 232 13.38 -20.45 -12.33
CA LEU A 232 12.48 -20.08 -11.23
C LEU A 232 13.06 -20.49 -9.86
N VAL A 233 12.51 -19.92 -8.79
CA VAL A 233 12.73 -20.36 -7.40
C VAL A 233 11.40 -20.64 -6.71
N ASP A 234 11.34 -21.66 -5.86
CA ASP A 234 10.27 -21.80 -4.84
C ASP A 234 10.90 -21.51 -3.47
N PHE A 235 10.65 -20.32 -2.94
CA PHE A 235 11.25 -19.82 -1.70
C PHE A 235 10.16 -19.62 -0.66
N ARG A 236 10.23 -20.36 0.44
CA ARG A 236 9.26 -20.25 1.53
C ARG A 236 9.98 -20.24 2.87
N ASP A 237 9.68 -19.28 3.72
CA ASP A 237 10.24 -19.28 5.07
C ASP A 237 9.35 -18.51 6.03
N SER A 238 9.55 -18.74 7.33
CA SER A 238 8.81 -18.03 8.35
C SER A 238 9.61 -17.76 9.62
N ASN A 239 9.16 -16.76 10.38
CA ASN A 239 9.68 -16.45 11.71
C ASN A 239 11.20 -16.20 11.71
N ARG A 240 11.69 -15.36 10.79
CA ARG A 240 13.11 -14.98 10.69
C ARG A 240 13.33 -13.50 10.97
N ASN A 241 14.46 -13.20 11.60
CA ASN A 241 14.94 -11.85 11.80
C ASN A 241 16.20 -11.62 10.98
N ILE A 242 16.16 -10.63 10.10
CA ILE A 242 17.25 -10.27 9.19
C ILE A 242 17.64 -8.82 9.46
N VAL A 243 18.92 -8.56 9.62
CA VAL A 243 19.48 -7.22 9.78
C VAL A 243 20.31 -6.89 8.54
N VAL A 244 19.99 -5.79 7.86
CA VAL A 244 20.83 -5.27 6.78
C VAL A 244 22.11 -4.68 7.38
N ASP A 245 23.27 -5.14 6.93
CA ASP A 245 24.55 -4.64 7.42
C ASP A 245 24.78 -3.18 6.99
N ASN A 246 25.40 -2.40 7.88
CA ASN A 246 25.68 -0.99 7.61
C ASN A 246 26.94 -0.81 6.75
N THR A 247 26.79 -1.11 5.46
CA THR A 247 27.86 -0.97 4.47
C THR A 247 27.87 0.45 3.90
N ARG A 248 28.81 1.30 4.35
CA ARG A 248 28.83 2.74 4.03
C ARG A 248 29.58 3.13 2.75
N ARG A 249 30.32 2.20 2.14
CA ARG A 249 31.27 2.46 1.03
C ARG A 249 30.84 1.77 -0.26
N VAL A 250 29.55 1.75 -0.52
CA VAL A 250 28.91 1.11 -1.67
C VAL A 250 27.90 2.06 -2.31
N GLN A 251 27.37 1.68 -3.46
CA GLN A 251 26.28 2.41 -4.11
C GLN A 251 24.96 2.23 -3.35
N SER A 252 24.00 3.13 -3.55
CA SER A 252 22.70 3.06 -2.86
C SER A 252 21.89 1.82 -3.23
N THR A 253 22.12 1.25 -4.41
CA THR A 253 21.45 0.04 -4.92
C THR A 253 22.14 -1.26 -4.50
N PHE A 254 23.20 -1.20 -3.68
CA PHE A 254 24.00 -2.37 -3.32
C PHE A 254 23.18 -3.49 -2.68
N ASN A 255 22.37 -3.15 -1.67
CA ASN A 255 21.42 -4.04 -0.99
C ASN A 255 20.06 -3.97 -1.69
N LYS A 256 19.68 -5.04 -2.39
CA LYS A 256 18.35 -5.19 -3.01
C LYS A 256 17.94 -6.66 -2.99
N ILE A 257 16.67 -6.93 -2.75
CA ILE A 257 16.03 -8.22 -2.98
C ILE A 257 15.27 -8.10 -4.28
N GLU A 258 15.52 -8.99 -5.22
CA GLU A 258 14.77 -9.05 -6.48
C GLU A 258 14.13 -10.42 -6.70
N VAL A 259 12.89 -10.39 -7.18
CA VAL A 259 12.16 -11.59 -7.57
C VAL A 259 12.10 -11.65 -9.09
N ASN A 260 12.77 -12.65 -9.64
CA ASN A 260 12.87 -12.91 -11.06
C ASN A 260 12.01 -14.12 -11.45
N ASN A 261 11.71 -14.24 -12.75
CA ASN A 261 10.89 -15.29 -13.35
C ASN A 261 9.42 -15.26 -12.91
N THR A 262 8.48 -15.15 -13.84
CA THR A 262 7.04 -15.12 -13.53
C THR A 262 6.51 -16.42 -12.92
N SER A 263 7.29 -17.51 -13.00
CA SER A 263 6.96 -18.82 -12.40
C SER A 263 7.68 -19.08 -11.07
N SER A 264 8.43 -18.12 -10.53
CA SER A 264 8.93 -18.21 -9.15
C SER A 264 7.78 -18.12 -8.16
N ASN A 265 7.98 -18.61 -6.94
CA ASN A 265 6.98 -18.57 -5.88
C ASN A 265 7.66 -18.14 -4.58
N ILE A 266 7.25 -17.01 -4.02
CA ILE A 266 7.81 -16.47 -2.77
C ILE A 266 6.71 -16.44 -1.71
N GLU A 267 6.86 -17.19 -0.62
CA GLU A 267 5.90 -17.23 0.49
C GLU A 267 6.62 -16.94 1.81
N TRP A 268 6.44 -15.74 2.35
CA TRP A 268 7.09 -15.28 3.57
C TRP A 268 6.04 -15.00 4.64
N SER A 269 6.17 -15.67 5.78
CA SER A 269 5.28 -15.45 6.92
C SER A 269 6.06 -14.98 8.15
N ASN A 270 5.70 -13.84 8.75
CA ASN A 270 6.38 -13.31 9.92
C ASN A 270 7.90 -13.16 9.73
N ILE A 271 8.32 -12.65 8.56
CA ILE A 271 9.70 -12.27 8.28
C ILE A 271 9.89 -10.82 8.70
N ASN A 272 10.92 -10.57 9.52
CA ASN A 272 11.27 -9.24 9.99
C ASN A 272 12.63 -8.82 9.41
N ILE A 273 12.65 -7.75 8.60
CA ILE A 273 13.88 -7.18 8.05
C ILE A 273 14.03 -5.74 8.54
N VAL A 274 15.15 -5.46 9.21
CA VAL A 274 15.49 -4.13 9.70
C VAL A 274 16.81 -3.65 9.12
N SER A 275 16.88 -2.36 8.81
CA SER A 275 18.11 -1.72 8.37
C SER A 275 18.55 -0.62 9.33
N LEU A 276 19.86 -0.52 9.55
CA LEU A 276 20.50 0.65 10.17
C LEU A 276 21.43 1.35 9.17
N CYS A 277 21.38 0.95 7.89
CA CYS A 277 22.22 1.51 6.86
C CYS A 277 21.60 2.79 6.30
N THR A 278 22.41 3.83 6.10
CA THR A 278 21.98 5.11 5.53
C THR A 278 22.29 5.26 4.05
N VAL A 279 23.17 4.42 3.50
CA VAL A 279 23.60 4.50 2.10
C VAL A 279 22.79 3.54 1.22
N SER A 280 22.73 2.27 1.62
CA SER A 280 21.96 1.24 0.94
C SER A 280 21.09 0.49 1.97
N PRO A 281 19.92 1.03 2.34
CA PRO A 281 19.09 0.46 3.40
C PRO A 281 18.44 -0.89 3.05
N GLY A 282 18.57 -1.38 1.81
CA GLY A 282 17.85 -2.56 1.33
C GLY A 282 16.57 -2.16 0.59
N GLN A 283 16.40 -2.66 -0.62
CA GLN A 283 15.20 -2.44 -1.45
C GLN A 283 14.55 -3.78 -1.80
N PHE A 284 13.30 -3.76 -2.22
CA PHE A 284 12.60 -4.94 -2.76
C PHE A 284 12.00 -4.61 -4.13
N GLU A 285 12.15 -5.53 -5.08
CA GLU A 285 11.61 -5.38 -6.43
C GLU A 285 11.12 -6.71 -7.01
N ALA A 286 9.83 -6.79 -7.32
CA ALA A 286 9.29 -7.80 -8.22
C ALA A 286 9.68 -7.42 -9.65
N VAL A 287 10.77 -7.99 -10.18
CA VAL A 287 11.23 -7.75 -11.55
C VAL A 287 10.32 -8.49 -12.55
N ALA A 288 9.83 -9.66 -12.17
CA ALA A 288 8.80 -10.41 -12.89
C ALA A 288 7.53 -10.52 -12.04
N ASP A 289 6.36 -10.65 -12.69
CA ASP A 289 5.04 -10.80 -12.04
C ASP A 289 4.83 -12.22 -11.46
N ALA A 290 5.72 -12.61 -10.56
CA ALA A 290 5.70 -13.87 -9.84
C ALA A 290 4.72 -13.80 -8.64
N PRO A 291 4.12 -14.93 -8.24
CA PRO A 291 3.49 -15.07 -6.93
C PRO A 291 4.42 -14.65 -5.79
N ILE A 292 4.03 -13.60 -5.06
CA ILE A 292 4.72 -13.10 -3.87
C ILE A 292 3.67 -12.94 -2.77
N ASP A 293 3.74 -13.77 -1.74
CA ASP A 293 2.85 -13.74 -0.59
C ASP A 293 3.62 -13.32 0.66
N PHE A 294 3.32 -12.13 1.17
CA PHE A 294 3.84 -11.63 2.45
C PHE A 294 2.72 -11.61 3.48
N ASP A 295 2.77 -12.56 4.41
CA ASP A 295 1.84 -12.66 5.54
C ASP A 295 2.53 -12.20 6.83
N SER A 296 1.97 -11.19 7.50
CA SER A 296 2.41 -10.74 8.82
C SER A 296 3.89 -10.35 8.85
N CYS A 297 4.46 -9.94 7.72
CA CYS A 297 5.86 -9.53 7.61
C CYS A 297 6.07 -8.12 8.16
N GLN A 298 7.29 -7.81 8.56
CA GLN A 298 7.66 -6.48 9.04
C GLN A 298 8.96 -6.01 8.37
N PHE A 299 8.89 -4.83 7.77
CA PHE A 299 10.04 -4.13 7.21
C PHE A 299 10.23 -2.82 7.97
N THR A 300 11.46 -2.52 8.39
CA THR A 300 11.75 -1.32 9.19
C THR A 300 13.02 -0.61 8.70
N ASP A 301 12.88 0.67 8.35
CA ASP A 301 13.96 1.54 7.85
C ASP A 301 14.60 1.07 6.52
N LEU A 302 13.87 0.29 5.72
CA LEU A 302 14.28 -0.12 4.37
C LEU A 302 14.02 0.99 3.32
N GLY A 303 14.56 0.81 2.13
CA GLY A 303 14.28 1.64 0.96
C GLY A 303 12.92 1.33 0.32
N THR A 304 12.88 1.41 -1.01
CA THR A 304 11.66 1.26 -1.81
C THR A 304 11.22 -0.19 -1.97
N PHE A 305 9.92 -0.39 -2.15
CA PHE A 305 9.28 -1.65 -2.49
C PHE A 305 8.52 -1.50 -3.81
N ILE A 306 8.72 -2.44 -4.73
CA ILE A 306 7.99 -2.49 -6.00
C ILE A 306 7.40 -3.88 -6.14
N PHE A 307 6.07 -3.95 -6.21
CA PHE A 307 5.28 -5.15 -6.43
C PHE A 307 4.61 -5.11 -7.81
N GLN A 308 3.99 -6.22 -8.19
CA GLN A 308 3.18 -6.37 -9.41
C GLN A 308 1.87 -7.10 -9.05
N SER A 309 0.99 -7.30 -10.04
CA SER A 309 -0.37 -7.78 -9.84
C SER A 309 -0.50 -9.16 -9.19
N ASN A 310 0.51 -10.01 -9.27
CA ASN A 310 0.49 -11.35 -8.71
C ASN A 310 1.03 -11.41 -7.27
N SER A 311 1.22 -10.27 -6.61
CA SER A 311 1.61 -10.20 -5.20
C SER A 311 0.38 -10.08 -4.30
N ALA A 312 0.43 -10.70 -3.12
CA ALA A 312 -0.53 -10.58 -2.04
C ALA A 312 0.21 -10.16 -0.76
N LEU A 313 -0.24 -9.08 -0.14
CA LEU A 313 0.34 -8.53 1.09
C LEU A 313 -0.74 -8.55 2.16
N THR A 314 -0.60 -9.42 3.15
CA THR A 314 -1.57 -9.56 4.25
C THR A 314 -0.91 -9.21 5.57
N ALA A 315 -1.54 -8.34 6.36
CA ALA A 315 -1.09 -7.95 7.70
C ALA A 315 0.39 -7.48 7.76
N THR A 316 0.93 -6.98 6.64
CA THR A 316 2.35 -6.63 6.51
C THR A 316 2.60 -5.18 6.94
N ILE A 317 3.68 -4.94 7.68
CA ILE A 317 4.03 -3.63 8.24
C ILE A 317 5.25 -3.07 7.51
N PHE A 318 5.08 -1.89 6.92
CA PHE A 318 6.14 -1.06 6.36
C PHE A 318 6.37 0.16 7.26
N ARG A 319 7.40 0.12 8.11
CA ARG A 319 7.70 1.17 9.08
C ARG A 319 8.94 1.96 8.67
N ARG A 320 8.80 3.26 8.41
CA ARG A 320 9.90 4.14 7.95
C ARG A 320 10.60 3.64 6.69
N CYS A 321 9.90 2.80 5.93
CA CYS A 321 10.35 2.34 4.62
C CYS A 321 10.21 3.47 3.59
N GLY A 322 10.94 3.36 2.48
CA GLY A 322 10.71 4.22 1.32
C GLY A 322 9.35 3.95 0.66
N LEU A 323 9.17 4.51 -0.54
CA LEU A 323 7.94 4.35 -1.33
C LEU A 323 7.59 2.88 -1.56
N VAL A 324 6.31 2.53 -1.35
CA VAL A 324 5.72 1.26 -1.75
C VAL A 324 4.89 1.45 -3.03
N THR A 325 5.25 0.73 -4.09
CA THR A 325 4.48 0.65 -5.34
C THR A 325 3.77 -0.70 -5.37
N THR A 326 2.43 -0.72 -5.27
CA THR A 326 1.70 -2.00 -5.22
C THR A 326 1.64 -2.70 -6.56
N GLY A 327 1.68 -1.95 -7.67
CA GLY A 327 1.66 -2.53 -9.02
C GLY A 327 0.41 -3.36 -9.35
N GLY A 328 -0.66 -3.23 -8.55
CA GLY A 328 -1.87 -4.06 -8.65
C GLY A 328 -1.90 -5.28 -7.73
N ALA A 329 -0.96 -5.39 -6.78
CA ALA A 329 -1.00 -6.36 -5.70
C ALA A 329 -2.28 -6.25 -4.87
N ASP A 330 -2.73 -7.38 -4.33
CA ASP A 330 -3.74 -7.43 -3.27
C ASP A 330 -3.10 -7.00 -1.95
N VAL A 331 -3.70 -6.02 -1.26
CA VAL A 331 -3.15 -5.41 -0.05
C VAL A 331 -4.23 -5.38 1.02
N ASP A 332 -4.12 -6.26 2.00
CA ASP A 332 -5.11 -6.47 3.05
C ASP A 332 -4.46 -6.35 4.43
N GLY A 333 -5.09 -5.63 5.36
CA GLY A 333 -4.62 -5.50 6.75
C GLY A 333 -3.25 -4.83 6.91
N CYS A 334 -2.70 -4.19 5.87
CA CYS A 334 -1.31 -3.72 5.87
C CYS A 334 -1.15 -2.38 6.59
N THR A 335 0.02 -2.12 7.18
CA THR A 335 0.31 -0.85 7.86
C THR A 335 1.49 -0.13 7.21
N PHE A 336 1.25 1.10 6.76
CA PHE A 336 2.26 2.03 6.25
C PHE A 336 2.52 3.12 7.29
N ASP A 337 3.59 2.96 8.06
CA ASP A 337 3.90 3.76 9.25
C ASP A 337 5.09 4.69 9.01
N ASP A 338 4.86 5.99 8.93
CA ASP A 338 5.90 7.03 8.87
C ASP A 338 6.90 6.81 7.72
N THR A 339 6.42 6.55 6.50
CA THR A 339 7.29 6.27 5.35
C THR A 339 8.33 7.37 5.13
N SER A 340 9.57 6.99 4.80
CA SER A 340 10.69 7.90 4.61
C SER A 340 10.72 8.61 3.24
N ASP A 341 9.81 8.24 2.32
CA ASP A 341 9.58 9.03 1.11
C ASP A 341 8.91 10.36 1.46
N SER A 342 9.48 11.46 0.95
CA SER A 342 9.04 12.82 1.31
C SER A 342 7.75 13.26 0.65
N THR A 343 7.24 12.48 -0.30
CA THR A 343 6.07 12.82 -1.12
C THR A 343 4.90 11.88 -0.85
N LYS A 344 5.14 10.57 -0.73
CA LYS A 344 4.08 9.57 -0.66
C LYS A 344 4.48 8.26 -0.01
N ALA A 345 3.58 7.67 0.77
CA ALA A 345 3.77 6.33 1.32
C ALA A 345 3.53 5.23 0.26
N VAL A 346 2.40 5.29 -0.43
CA VAL A 346 1.97 4.28 -1.41
C VAL A 346 1.58 4.92 -2.74
N ILE A 347 1.91 4.26 -3.85
CA ILE A 347 1.45 4.62 -5.20
C ILE A 347 0.75 3.45 -5.89
N VAL A 348 -0.38 3.76 -6.53
CA VAL A 348 -1.13 2.89 -7.42
C VAL A 348 -1.33 3.54 -8.80
N SER A 349 -1.39 2.74 -9.85
CA SER A 349 -1.44 3.23 -11.24
C SER A 349 -2.85 3.45 -11.79
N SER A 350 -3.90 3.04 -11.06
CA SER A 350 -5.30 3.18 -11.48
C SER A 350 -6.25 3.23 -10.27
N PRO A 351 -7.49 3.73 -10.44
CA PRO A 351 -8.55 3.60 -9.44
C PRO A 351 -8.87 2.14 -9.07
N ALA A 352 -8.84 1.21 -10.04
CA ALA A 352 -9.06 -0.21 -9.78
C ALA A 352 -7.97 -0.82 -8.88
N ASN A 353 -6.71 -0.42 -9.08
CA ASN A 353 -5.61 -0.86 -8.21
C ASN A 353 -5.68 -0.24 -6.81
N ALA A 354 -6.32 0.93 -6.67
CA ALA A 354 -6.57 1.53 -5.36
C ALA A 354 -7.59 0.71 -4.57
N ALA A 355 -8.60 0.15 -5.24
CA ALA A 355 -9.65 -0.66 -4.61
C ALA A 355 -9.15 -2.03 -4.09
N LEU A 356 -7.97 -2.48 -4.53
CA LEU A 356 -7.30 -3.68 -3.99
C LEU A 356 -6.62 -3.43 -2.63
N ILE A 357 -6.64 -2.19 -2.14
CA ILE A 357 -6.15 -1.86 -0.80
C ILE A 357 -7.33 -1.87 0.16
N THR A 358 -7.32 -2.82 1.08
CA THR A 358 -8.39 -3.05 2.07
C THR A 358 -7.80 -3.19 3.47
N ASP A 359 -8.59 -2.87 4.51
CA ASP A 359 -8.24 -2.96 5.95
C ASP A 359 -6.86 -2.36 6.31
N SER A 360 -6.39 -1.38 5.52
CA SER A 360 -5.00 -0.92 5.59
C SER A 360 -4.89 0.40 6.34
N ILE A 361 -3.81 0.54 7.12
CA ILE A 361 -3.56 1.69 7.98
C ILE A 361 -2.43 2.53 7.42
N PHE A 362 -2.66 3.82 7.26
CA PHE A 362 -1.68 4.82 6.84
C PHE A 362 -1.44 5.81 7.97
N ILE A 363 -0.19 5.91 8.43
CA ILE A 363 0.23 6.81 9.51
C ILE A 363 1.24 7.81 8.94
N SER A 364 0.88 9.08 8.97
CA SER A 364 1.68 10.18 8.44
C SER A 364 2.95 10.43 9.26
N GLY A 365 4.07 10.63 8.56
CA GLY A 365 5.31 11.19 9.12
C GLY A 365 5.32 12.72 9.24
N GLY A 366 4.23 13.38 8.87
CA GLY A 366 4.07 14.84 8.88
C GLY A 366 4.32 15.53 7.53
N THR A 367 4.84 14.81 6.54
CA THR A 367 5.02 15.29 5.15
C THR A 367 4.46 14.27 4.14
N GLY A 368 4.07 14.74 2.96
CA GLY A 368 3.56 13.88 1.90
C GLY A 368 2.17 13.30 2.17
N HIS A 369 1.68 12.51 1.21
CA HIS A 369 0.36 11.86 1.26
C HIS A 369 0.48 10.36 1.52
N GLY A 370 -0.57 9.75 2.05
CA GLY A 370 -0.61 8.30 2.28
C GLY A 370 -0.73 7.52 0.97
N LEU A 371 -1.72 7.87 0.16
CA LEU A 371 -2.04 7.15 -1.07
C LEU A 371 -2.04 8.08 -2.28
N GLU A 372 -1.27 7.75 -3.31
CA GLU A 372 -1.33 8.38 -4.63
C GLU A 372 -2.05 7.47 -5.63
N ILE A 373 -3.11 7.98 -6.26
CA ILE A 373 -3.92 7.27 -7.25
C ILE A 373 -3.69 7.91 -8.62
N GLY A 374 -3.02 7.19 -9.51
CA GLY A 374 -2.82 7.60 -10.91
C GLY A 374 -3.89 7.07 -11.87
N GLY A 375 -3.64 7.25 -13.16
CA GLY A 375 -4.43 6.63 -14.23
C GLY A 375 -5.52 7.53 -14.81
N THR A 376 -6.59 6.91 -15.30
CA THR A 376 -7.77 7.57 -15.86
C THR A 376 -8.89 7.64 -14.84
N ALA A 377 -9.72 8.69 -14.90
CA ALA A 377 -10.86 8.85 -14.02
C ALA A 377 -11.81 7.65 -14.11
N ALA A 378 -12.07 7.03 -12.97
CA ALA A 378 -13.02 5.94 -12.75
C ALA A 378 -13.39 5.93 -11.27
N ASP A 379 -14.54 5.35 -10.96
CA ASP A 379 -15.02 5.24 -9.58
C ASP A 379 -14.26 4.16 -8.83
N LEU A 380 -14.10 4.34 -7.51
CA LEU A 380 -13.40 3.37 -6.67
C LEU A 380 -13.94 3.39 -5.24
N THR A 381 -13.79 2.27 -4.56
CA THR A 381 -14.10 2.13 -3.13
C THR A 381 -12.83 1.78 -2.37
N LEU A 382 -12.55 2.50 -1.28
CA LEU A 382 -11.56 2.11 -0.28
C LEU A 382 -12.31 1.48 0.89
N THR A 383 -12.04 0.20 1.15
CA THR A 383 -12.72 -0.57 2.19
C THR A 383 -11.84 -0.67 3.42
N ASP A 384 -12.37 -0.25 4.57
CA ASP A 384 -11.72 -0.31 5.89
C ASP A 384 -10.32 0.33 5.99
N CYS A 385 -9.98 1.23 5.05
CA CYS A 385 -8.72 1.96 5.08
C CYS A 385 -8.75 3.09 6.12
N VAL A 386 -7.71 3.18 6.94
CA VAL A 386 -7.58 4.18 8.01
C VAL A 386 -6.41 5.13 7.72
N PHE A 387 -6.64 6.43 7.80
CA PHE A 387 -5.61 7.46 7.60
C PHE A 387 -5.46 8.33 8.85
N THR A 388 -4.26 8.37 9.44
CA THR A 388 -3.98 9.10 10.69
C THR A 388 -2.81 10.06 10.53
N GLY A 389 -2.92 11.27 11.09
CA GLY A 389 -1.85 12.27 11.13
C GLY A 389 -1.66 13.08 9.84
N TYR A 390 -2.55 12.93 8.86
CA TYR A 390 -2.59 13.76 7.66
C TYR A 390 -3.38 15.06 7.88
N ASP A 391 -3.21 16.02 6.98
CA ASP A 391 -3.83 17.35 7.11
C ASP A 391 -5.35 17.31 6.85
N ILE A 392 -6.10 17.89 7.79
CA ILE A 392 -7.57 17.92 7.85
C ILE A 392 -8.17 19.27 7.44
N ALA A 393 -7.38 20.25 6.96
CA ALA A 393 -7.86 21.61 6.69
C ALA A 393 -8.63 21.73 5.35
N ASN A 394 -9.81 22.33 5.36
CA ASN A 394 -10.63 22.59 4.17
C ASN A 394 -10.44 24.05 3.68
N PRO A 395 -10.29 24.38 2.36
CA PRO A 395 -10.21 23.51 1.17
C PRO A 395 -8.83 22.94 0.80
N GLY A 396 -8.85 21.84 0.03
CA GLY A 396 -7.77 20.85 -0.14
C GLY A 396 -6.59 21.21 -1.06
N THR A 397 -5.78 22.20 -0.69
CA THR A 397 -4.52 22.52 -1.43
C THR A 397 -3.24 22.13 -0.70
N ALA A 398 -3.32 21.61 0.53
CA ALA A 398 -2.13 21.20 1.28
C ALA A 398 -1.46 19.97 0.62
N ALA A 399 -0.12 19.91 0.65
CA ALA A 399 0.61 18.79 0.05
C ALA A 399 0.47 17.49 0.85
N ASN A 400 0.21 17.58 2.16
CA ASN A 400 0.15 16.46 3.11
C ASN A 400 -1.28 15.95 3.39
N LYS A 401 -2.15 16.01 2.39
CA LYS A 401 -3.46 15.35 2.41
C LYS A 401 -3.29 13.83 2.42
N ALA A 402 -4.24 13.09 2.98
CA ALA A 402 -4.10 11.64 3.07
C ALA A 402 -4.09 10.96 1.68
N ILE A 403 -4.94 11.44 0.77
CA ILE A 403 -5.10 10.88 -0.57
C ILE A 403 -4.82 11.96 -1.61
N TYR A 404 -3.99 11.62 -2.59
CA TYR A 404 -3.79 12.41 -3.79
C TYR A 404 -4.32 11.67 -5.02
N VAL A 405 -5.40 12.18 -5.60
CA VAL A 405 -5.91 11.74 -6.90
C VAL A 405 -5.11 12.45 -7.99
N ASN A 406 -4.06 11.79 -8.47
CA ASN A 406 -3.16 12.28 -9.50
C ASN A 406 -3.74 12.04 -10.91
N ILE A 407 -4.97 12.49 -11.12
CA ILE A 407 -5.72 12.36 -12.37
C ILE A 407 -6.05 13.77 -12.88
N ALA A 408 -5.70 14.04 -14.14
CA ALA A 408 -5.70 15.41 -14.67
C ALA A 408 -7.10 15.95 -14.98
N THR A 409 -8.04 15.11 -15.42
CA THR A 409 -9.39 15.49 -15.85
C THR A 409 -10.39 14.35 -15.63
N GLY A 410 -11.68 14.66 -15.67
CA GLY A 410 -12.78 13.70 -15.47
C GLY A 410 -13.37 13.78 -14.06
N THR A 411 -14.26 12.85 -13.74
CA THR A 411 -14.91 12.73 -12.43
C THR A 411 -14.51 11.39 -11.81
N VAL A 412 -14.13 11.43 -10.54
CA VAL A 412 -13.83 10.26 -9.71
C VAL A 412 -14.79 10.29 -8.54
N ASN A 413 -15.69 9.30 -8.44
CA ASN A 413 -16.43 9.07 -7.21
C ASN A 413 -15.59 8.15 -6.31
N LEU A 414 -15.09 8.71 -5.21
CA LEU A 414 -14.28 8.02 -4.22
C LEU A 414 -15.17 7.63 -3.05
N THR A 415 -15.56 6.36 -2.99
CA THR A 415 -16.32 5.81 -1.89
C THR A 415 -15.40 5.34 -0.79
N VAL A 416 -15.77 5.61 0.46
CA VAL A 416 -15.11 5.07 1.65
C VAL A 416 -16.16 4.28 2.41
N SER A 417 -15.96 2.98 2.50
CA SER A 417 -16.81 2.06 3.26
C SER A 417 -16.02 1.50 4.44
N GLY A 418 -16.58 1.59 5.65
CA GLY A 418 -15.90 1.11 6.85
C GLY A 418 -14.77 2.03 7.38
N GLY A 419 -13.94 1.52 8.28
CA GLY A 419 -12.84 2.24 8.93
C GLY A 419 -13.25 3.13 10.12
N SER A 420 -12.79 2.81 11.34
CA SER A 420 -13.05 3.63 12.53
C SER A 420 -12.23 4.94 12.51
N GLY A 421 -12.86 6.09 12.74
CA GLY A 421 -12.19 7.39 12.89
C GLY A 421 -11.96 8.19 11.60
N VAL A 422 -12.63 7.81 10.51
CA VAL A 422 -12.35 8.29 9.16
C VAL A 422 -13.42 9.29 8.69
N THR A 423 -13.18 10.60 8.87
CA THR A 423 -13.87 11.63 8.06
C THR A 423 -12.93 12.06 6.94
N LEU A 424 -12.99 11.40 5.78
CA LEU A 424 -12.06 11.62 4.66
C LEU A 424 -12.33 12.86 3.82
N ASP A 425 -13.48 13.52 3.99
CA ASP A 425 -13.89 14.64 3.13
C ASP A 425 -12.87 15.80 3.12
N TYR A 426 -12.08 15.95 4.20
CA TYR A 426 -11.03 16.96 4.30
C TYR A 426 -9.61 16.50 3.95
N HIS A 427 -9.46 15.25 3.51
CA HIS A 427 -8.17 14.57 3.34
C HIS A 427 -7.79 14.27 1.89
N VAL A 428 -8.55 14.76 0.91
CA VAL A 428 -8.32 14.47 -0.51
C VAL A 428 -7.87 15.72 -1.26
N ARG A 429 -6.88 15.56 -2.15
CA ARG A 429 -6.49 16.58 -3.14
C ARG A 429 -6.46 15.97 -4.54
N SER A 430 -6.62 16.79 -5.57
CA SER A 430 -6.68 16.37 -6.97
C SER A 430 -5.67 17.11 -7.85
N ALA A 431 -5.18 16.45 -8.90
CA ALA A 431 -4.34 17.04 -9.95
C ALA A 431 -5.15 17.85 -10.98
N GLY A 432 -6.48 17.72 -10.98
CA GLY A 432 -7.38 18.46 -11.87
C GLY A 432 -8.73 17.79 -12.10
N ALA A 433 -8.86 16.48 -11.89
CA ALA A 433 -10.15 15.78 -11.89
C ALA A 433 -11.07 16.28 -10.77
N THR A 434 -12.38 16.25 -11.02
CA THR A 434 -13.39 16.44 -9.97
C THR A 434 -13.45 15.17 -9.13
N VAL A 435 -13.19 15.28 -7.82
CA VAL A 435 -13.27 14.15 -6.89
C VAL A 435 -14.46 14.35 -5.98
N ASN A 436 -15.43 13.45 -6.07
CA ASN A 436 -16.57 13.40 -5.18
C ASN A 436 -16.24 12.38 -4.08
N VAL A 437 -15.99 12.84 -2.86
CA VAL A 437 -15.75 11.96 -1.73
C VAL A 437 -17.10 11.55 -1.14
N ILE A 438 -17.35 10.24 -1.13
CA ILE A 438 -18.56 9.63 -0.57
C ILE A 438 -18.14 8.98 0.77
N ALA A 439 -18.06 9.78 1.83
CA ALA A 439 -17.68 9.34 3.19
C ALA A 439 -18.89 8.93 4.05
N GLY A 440 -18.83 7.78 4.72
CA GLY A 440 -19.96 7.26 5.50
C GLY A 440 -21.03 6.61 4.61
N ALA A 441 -20.62 6.07 3.46
CA ALA A 441 -21.50 5.29 2.62
C ALA A 441 -21.80 3.96 3.31
N VAL A 442 -23.08 3.62 3.35
CA VAL A 442 -23.55 2.31 3.82
C VAL A 442 -24.04 1.49 2.62
N PRO A 443 -23.88 0.15 2.65
CA PRO A 443 -24.31 -0.70 1.55
C PRO A 443 -25.84 -0.78 1.47
N VAL A 444 -26.37 -0.87 0.25
CA VAL A 444 -27.74 -1.27 -0.03
C VAL A 444 -27.66 -2.47 -0.95
N GLU A 445 -27.88 -3.65 -0.38
CA GLU A 445 -27.71 -4.94 -1.03
C GLU A 445 -29.00 -5.74 -1.00
N VAL A 446 -29.34 -6.33 -2.14
CA VAL A 446 -30.45 -7.28 -2.27
C VAL A 446 -29.93 -8.56 -2.91
N THR A 447 -30.03 -9.67 -2.18
CA THR A 447 -29.80 -11.01 -2.73
C THR A 447 -31.12 -11.60 -3.24
N CYS A 448 -31.17 -11.98 -4.50
CA CYS A 448 -32.32 -12.60 -5.14
C CYS A 448 -32.19 -14.13 -5.07
N VAL A 449 -33.14 -14.78 -4.40
CA VAL A 449 -33.10 -16.24 -4.19
C VAL A 449 -34.44 -16.90 -4.47
N LYS A 450 -34.42 -18.21 -4.73
CA LYS A 450 -35.61 -19.06 -4.70
C LYS A 450 -36.03 -19.37 -3.26
N THR A 451 -37.19 -19.99 -3.09
CA THR A 451 -37.69 -20.46 -1.77
C THR A 451 -36.75 -21.47 -1.10
N ASP A 452 -35.88 -22.16 -1.85
CA ASP A 452 -34.88 -23.08 -1.30
C ASP A 452 -33.52 -22.43 -0.98
N GLY A 453 -33.39 -21.11 -1.20
CA GLY A 453 -32.16 -20.34 -0.97
C GLY A 453 -31.18 -20.33 -2.15
N THR A 454 -31.50 -20.96 -3.28
CA THR A 454 -30.65 -20.88 -4.48
C THR A 454 -30.69 -19.48 -5.07
N GLU A 455 -29.52 -18.91 -5.36
CA GLU A 455 -29.36 -17.59 -5.99
C GLU A 455 -29.92 -17.54 -7.42
N LEU A 456 -30.35 -16.34 -7.83
CA LEU A 456 -30.95 -16.08 -9.13
C LEU A 456 -30.27 -14.90 -9.83
N GLU A 457 -29.64 -15.18 -10.97
CA GLU A 457 -29.08 -14.20 -11.91
C GLU A 457 -30.18 -13.52 -12.76
N ASP A 458 -29.89 -12.33 -13.30
CA ASP A 458 -30.75 -11.57 -14.22
C ASP A 458 -32.14 -11.18 -13.64
N ILE A 459 -32.24 -11.10 -12.32
CA ILE A 459 -33.43 -10.61 -11.62
C ILE A 459 -33.36 -9.10 -11.50
N ARG A 460 -34.42 -8.40 -11.90
CA ARG A 460 -34.48 -6.96 -11.74
C ARG A 460 -34.90 -6.60 -10.33
N VAL A 461 -34.06 -5.79 -9.69
CA VAL A 461 -34.32 -5.23 -8.36
C VAL A 461 -34.64 -3.75 -8.50
N TYR A 462 -35.64 -3.31 -7.73
CA TYR A 462 -36.02 -1.92 -7.51
C TYR A 462 -36.27 -1.72 -6.02
N VAL A 463 -35.59 -0.75 -5.42
CA VAL A 463 -35.79 -0.32 -4.02
C VAL A 463 -35.85 1.19 -4.00
N ALA A 464 -36.93 1.74 -3.46
CA ALA A 464 -37.23 3.17 -3.46
C ALA A 464 -37.61 3.67 -2.06
N ALA A 465 -37.41 4.97 -1.85
CA ALA A 465 -37.70 5.64 -0.59
C ALA A 465 -39.20 5.68 -0.29
N ASP A 466 -39.54 5.39 0.96
CA ASP A 466 -40.89 5.56 1.52
C ASP A 466 -40.92 6.72 2.52
N PRO A 467 -42.06 7.41 2.69
CA PRO A 467 -42.28 8.30 3.82
C PRO A 467 -42.37 7.51 5.14
N LYS A 468 -41.92 8.10 6.25
CA LYS A 468 -42.19 7.60 7.61
C LYS A 468 -43.62 7.90 8.02
N SER A 469 -44.06 9.14 7.76
CA SER A 469 -45.40 9.63 8.07
C SER A 469 -45.88 10.56 6.96
N SER A 470 -47.19 10.68 6.78
CA SER A 470 -47.80 11.56 5.79
C SER A 470 -49.21 11.92 6.21
N GLY A 471 -49.67 13.12 5.88
CA GLY A 471 -50.99 13.59 6.26
C GLY A 471 -51.24 15.01 5.77
N THR A 472 -52.17 15.69 6.43
CA THR A 472 -52.49 17.09 6.16
C THR A 472 -52.34 17.86 7.47
N ALA A 473 -51.61 18.98 7.45
CA ALA A 473 -51.55 19.85 8.61
C ALA A 473 -52.98 20.27 9.00
N THR A 474 -53.23 20.40 10.30
CA THR A 474 -54.57 20.72 10.83
C THR A 474 -54.59 22.04 11.60
N THR A 475 -53.43 22.67 11.79
CA THR A 475 -53.27 23.90 12.57
C THR A 475 -52.06 24.69 12.10
N ASP A 476 -52.24 25.99 11.84
CA ASP A 476 -51.16 26.96 11.64
C ASP A 476 -50.50 27.24 13.00
N THR A 477 -49.25 26.83 13.14
CA THR A 477 -48.38 27.23 14.24
C THR A 477 -46.97 27.42 13.71
N ALA A 478 -46.48 28.65 13.79
CA ALA A 478 -45.19 29.03 13.26
C ALA A 478 -44.06 28.05 13.62
N SER A 479 -43.34 27.58 12.60
CA SER A 479 -42.21 26.63 12.71
C SER A 479 -42.59 25.30 13.37
N LYS A 480 -43.83 24.86 13.20
CA LYS A 480 -44.30 23.54 13.63
C LYS A 480 -45.09 22.85 12.52
N LEU A 481 -45.11 21.52 12.58
CA LEU A 481 -46.11 20.71 11.90
C LEU A 481 -47.04 20.14 12.98
N VAL A 482 -48.33 20.38 12.83
CA VAL A 482 -49.37 19.90 13.77
C VAL A 482 -50.48 19.22 12.97
N ASP A 483 -50.65 17.92 13.22
CA ASP A 483 -51.69 17.10 12.62
C ASP A 483 -52.35 16.28 13.73
N THR A 484 -53.62 16.58 14.03
CA THR A 484 -54.35 15.92 15.13
C THR A 484 -54.62 14.44 14.92
N ASP A 485 -54.49 13.95 13.68
CA ASP A 485 -54.71 12.55 13.32
C ASP A 485 -53.38 11.78 13.09
N ALA A 486 -52.23 12.47 13.17
CA ALA A 486 -50.91 11.87 13.01
C ALA A 486 -50.46 11.04 14.22
N THR A 487 -49.47 10.19 13.96
CA THR A 487 -48.83 9.31 14.95
C THR A 487 -47.30 9.38 14.85
N PHE A 488 -46.72 10.58 14.84
CA PHE A 488 -45.30 10.83 14.56
C PHE A 488 -44.32 10.01 15.42
N GLU A 489 -44.59 9.79 16.71
CA GLU A 489 -43.71 8.99 17.55
C GLU A 489 -43.81 7.51 17.19
N THR A 490 -45.04 7.03 16.95
CA THR A 490 -45.29 5.64 16.52
C THR A 490 -44.77 5.34 15.11
N ASP A 491 -44.83 6.32 14.21
CA ASP A 491 -44.35 6.27 12.83
C ASP A 491 -42.79 6.33 12.75
N GLY A 492 -42.13 6.53 13.89
CA GLY A 492 -40.67 6.54 13.99
C GLY A 492 -40.03 7.81 13.44
N VAL A 493 -40.75 8.93 13.47
CA VAL A 493 -40.17 10.25 13.18
C VAL A 493 -39.13 10.59 14.26
N GLU A 494 -37.98 11.08 13.82
CA GLU A 494 -36.85 11.43 14.67
C GLU A 494 -36.37 12.85 14.37
N VAL A 495 -35.51 13.38 15.24
CA VAL A 495 -34.78 14.62 14.95
C VAL A 495 -33.92 14.41 13.71
N ASP A 496 -33.75 15.46 12.92
CA ASP A 496 -33.06 15.51 11.63
C ASP A 496 -33.83 14.92 10.43
N ASP A 497 -35.00 14.30 10.64
CA ASP A 497 -35.91 13.97 9.54
C ASP A 497 -36.38 15.23 8.78
N VAL A 498 -36.82 15.05 7.53
CA VAL A 498 -37.31 16.14 6.69
C VAL A 498 -38.82 16.11 6.66
N ALA A 499 -39.46 17.22 7.06
CA ALA A 499 -40.87 17.48 6.83
C ALA A 499 -41.01 18.28 5.52
N PHE A 500 -41.62 17.66 4.51
CA PHE A 500 -41.82 18.25 3.18
C PHE A 500 -43.28 18.66 2.99
N ASN A 501 -43.50 19.91 2.59
CA ASN A 501 -44.80 20.46 2.23
C ASN A 501 -45.10 20.14 0.77
N GLN A 502 -46.06 19.24 0.54
CA GLN A 502 -46.45 18.78 -0.78
C GLN A 502 -47.31 19.80 -1.55
N THR A 503 -47.89 20.78 -0.85
CA THR A 503 -48.75 21.82 -1.45
C THR A 503 -47.93 22.86 -2.23
N ASP A 504 -46.80 23.31 -1.69
CA ASP A 504 -46.00 24.39 -2.27
C ASP A 504 -44.52 24.05 -2.51
N GLY A 505 -44.07 22.87 -2.07
CA GLY A 505 -42.71 22.37 -2.25
C GLY A 505 -41.68 22.97 -1.30
N THR A 506 -42.11 23.63 -0.21
CA THR A 506 -41.22 24.03 0.89
C THR A 506 -40.91 22.84 1.80
N SER A 507 -39.85 22.94 2.60
CA SER A 507 -39.48 21.90 3.56
C SER A 507 -38.72 22.47 4.75
N ALA A 508 -38.70 21.72 5.84
CA ALA A 508 -37.93 22.03 7.04
C ALA A 508 -37.44 20.74 7.72
N THR A 509 -36.35 20.85 8.45
CA THR A 509 -35.80 19.75 9.25
C THR A 509 -36.53 19.69 10.60
N VAL A 510 -36.84 18.47 11.06
CA VAL A 510 -37.40 18.21 12.39
C VAL A 510 -36.34 18.48 13.44
N THR A 511 -36.61 19.42 14.34
CA THR A 511 -35.70 19.81 15.44
C THR A 511 -36.12 19.22 16.79
N ALA A 512 -37.39 18.84 16.92
CA ALA A 512 -37.90 18.05 18.04
C ALA A 512 -39.20 17.35 17.66
N VAL A 513 -39.40 16.13 18.18
CA VAL A 513 -40.68 15.42 18.18
C VAL A 513 -41.37 15.77 19.50
N ASP A 514 -42.37 16.65 19.44
CA ASP A 514 -43.02 17.17 20.66
C ASP A 514 -44.07 16.20 21.23
N SER A 515 -44.74 15.43 20.35
CA SER A 515 -45.76 14.43 20.66
C SER A 515 -46.16 13.66 19.41
N GLU A 516 -47.00 12.62 19.54
CA GLU A 516 -47.66 11.92 18.41
C GLU A 516 -48.23 12.84 17.32
N THR A 517 -48.71 14.04 17.67
CA THR A 517 -49.43 14.92 16.74
C THR A 517 -48.71 16.24 16.46
N SER A 518 -47.45 16.41 16.92
CA SER A 518 -46.73 17.68 16.73
C SER A 518 -45.22 17.54 16.64
N LEU A 519 -44.64 18.25 15.66
CA LEU A 519 -43.19 18.41 15.46
C LEU A 519 -42.79 19.88 15.54
N SER A 520 -41.59 20.16 16.07
CA SER A 520 -40.93 21.45 15.95
C SER A 520 -39.94 21.44 14.79
N LEU A 521 -39.96 22.48 13.95
CA LEU A 521 -39.24 22.53 12.68
C LEU A 521 -38.18 23.64 12.66
N SER A 522 -37.16 23.49 11.82
CA SER A 522 -36.07 24.46 11.64
C SER A 522 -36.51 25.80 11.05
N SER A 523 -37.64 25.80 10.35
CA SER A 523 -38.23 26.96 9.68
C SER A 523 -39.73 26.77 9.53
N ASP A 524 -40.43 27.87 9.26
CA ASP A 524 -41.88 27.88 9.05
C ASP A 524 -42.24 27.42 7.64
N ALA A 525 -42.35 26.10 7.45
CA ALA A 525 -42.66 25.46 6.17
C ALA A 525 -44.15 25.11 5.99
N PHE A 526 -44.98 25.27 7.04
CA PHE A 526 -46.41 24.96 7.03
C PHE A 526 -47.24 26.15 7.57
N PRO A 527 -47.22 27.32 6.90
CA PRO A 527 -47.81 28.55 7.42
C PRO A 527 -49.35 28.64 7.31
N ASP A 528 -50.01 27.80 6.52
CA ASP A 528 -51.46 27.87 6.29
C ASP A 528 -52.25 26.89 7.19
N GLY A 529 -51.62 25.81 7.65
CA GLY A 529 -52.20 24.84 8.58
C GLY A 529 -53.22 23.89 7.95
N ASP A 530 -53.19 23.76 6.62
CA ASP A 530 -54.02 22.87 5.80
C ASP A 530 -53.24 22.19 4.67
N GLU A 531 -51.91 22.24 4.73
CA GLU A 531 -51.04 21.71 3.69
C GLU A 531 -50.78 20.21 3.83
N ASP A 532 -50.80 19.51 2.71
CA ASP A 532 -50.40 18.11 2.65
C ASP A 532 -48.90 17.98 2.90
N TYR A 533 -48.50 16.97 3.66
CA TYR A 533 -47.11 16.78 4.06
C TYR A 533 -46.67 15.33 3.94
N ARG A 534 -45.37 15.15 3.90
CA ARG A 534 -44.72 13.91 4.34
C ARG A 534 -43.58 14.21 5.30
N VAL A 535 -43.24 13.23 6.12
CA VAL A 535 -42.06 13.23 6.97
C VAL A 535 -41.28 11.96 6.70
N GLY A 536 -39.96 12.06 6.55
CA GLY A 536 -39.13 10.89 6.34
C GLY A 536 -37.64 11.18 6.30
N GLY A 537 -36.89 10.21 5.77
CA GLY A 537 -35.46 10.35 5.58
C GLY A 537 -35.06 11.48 4.63
N ALA A 538 -33.76 11.71 4.50
CA ALA A 538 -33.21 12.84 3.75
C ALA A 538 -33.48 12.84 2.24
N PHE A 539 -34.02 11.75 1.68
CA PHE A 539 -34.28 11.61 0.26
C PHE A 539 -35.78 11.73 -0.07
N PRO A 540 -36.10 12.13 -1.31
CA PRO A 540 -37.47 12.33 -1.73
C PRO A 540 -38.26 11.02 -1.77
N ALA A 541 -39.49 11.05 -1.30
CA ALA A 541 -40.45 9.95 -1.39
C ALA A 541 -41.79 10.56 -1.78
N GLU A 542 -42.19 10.42 -3.04
CA GLU A 542 -43.43 11.01 -3.58
C GLU A 542 -43.46 12.56 -3.53
N ASP A 543 -42.30 13.22 -3.57
CA ASP A 543 -42.25 14.70 -3.54
C ASP A 543 -42.85 15.30 -4.81
N THR A 544 -43.75 16.28 -4.66
CA THR A 544 -44.27 17.05 -5.78
C THR A 544 -43.16 17.86 -6.46
N VAL A 545 -43.04 17.72 -7.78
CA VAL A 545 -42.02 18.41 -8.60
C VAL A 545 -42.63 19.04 -9.87
N THR A 546 -41.83 19.85 -10.56
CA THR A 546 -42.17 20.34 -11.91
C THR A 546 -41.07 20.02 -12.89
N ILE A 547 -41.44 19.77 -14.16
CA ILE A 547 -40.51 19.33 -15.21
C ILE A 547 -40.61 20.26 -16.42
N VAL A 548 -39.45 20.63 -16.97
CA VAL A 548 -39.32 21.35 -18.25
C VAL A 548 -38.55 20.48 -19.24
N ASN A 549 -39.14 20.19 -20.39
CA ASN A 549 -38.51 19.38 -21.43
C ASN A 549 -37.79 20.24 -22.49
N SER A 550 -36.59 19.80 -22.89
CA SER A 550 -35.82 20.32 -24.02
C SER A 550 -35.20 19.17 -24.80
N GLY A 551 -35.80 18.82 -25.95
CA GLY A 551 -35.42 17.62 -26.70
C GLY A 551 -35.69 16.35 -25.88
N THR A 552 -34.67 15.53 -25.66
CA THR A 552 -34.74 14.33 -24.79
C THR A 552 -34.35 14.63 -23.34
N THR A 553 -33.98 15.86 -23.00
CA THR A 553 -33.59 16.22 -21.64
C THR A 553 -34.80 16.77 -20.88
N ALA A 554 -35.11 16.15 -19.74
CA ALA A 554 -36.09 16.65 -18.78
C ALA A 554 -35.32 17.31 -17.63
N THR A 555 -35.60 18.59 -17.35
CA THR A 555 -35.05 19.30 -16.19
C THR A 555 -36.12 19.37 -15.12
N VAL A 556 -35.84 18.79 -13.96
CA VAL A 556 -36.73 18.78 -12.80
C VAL A 556 -36.36 19.92 -11.86
N THR A 557 -37.38 20.63 -11.38
CA THR A 557 -37.25 21.58 -10.26
C THR A 557 -37.82 20.91 -9.01
N HIS A 558 -36.98 20.79 -7.98
CA HIS A 558 -37.27 20.00 -6.77
C HIS A 558 -36.50 20.56 -5.59
N THR A 559 -37.17 21.24 -4.65
CA THR A 559 -36.50 21.93 -3.53
C THR A 559 -35.83 20.95 -2.56
N GLY A 560 -34.51 21.07 -2.36
CA GLY A 560 -33.81 20.43 -1.25
C GLY A 560 -33.72 18.89 -1.36
N HIS A 561 -33.61 18.35 -2.57
CA HIS A 561 -33.82 16.92 -2.84
C HIS A 561 -32.75 15.95 -2.30
N GLY A 562 -31.61 16.42 -1.82
CA GLY A 562 -30.53 15.57 -1.28
C GLY A 562 -29.80 14.66 -2.31
N MET A 563 -30.37 14.41 -3.49
CA MET A 563 -29.77 13.59 -4.57
C MET A 563 -28.55 14.25 -5.26
N GLY A 564 -27.62 13.44 -5.77
CA GLY A 564 -26.46 13.79 -6.58
C GLY A 564 -26.49 13.15 -7.98
N SER A 565 -25.45 13.38 -8.78
CA SER A 565 -25.35 12.77 -10.12
C SER A 565 -25.22 11.25 -10.01
N SER A 566 -25.77 10.54 -11.00
CA SER A 566 -25.83 9.07 -11.09
C SER A 566 -26.85 8.38 -10.19
N ASP A 567 -27.57 9.14 -9.37
CA ASP A 567 -28.71 8.62 -8.61
C ASP A 567 -29.87 8.24 -9.51
N TYR A 568 -30.70 7.33 -9.03
CA TYR A 568 -31.96 7.00 -9.70
C TYR A 568 -33.12 7.72 -9.04
N VAL A 569 -34.02 8.21 -9.88
CA VAL A 569 -35.30 8.78 -9.47
C VAL A 569 -36.42 8.08 -10.22
N TYR A 570 -37.50 7.79 -9.52
CA TYR A 570 -38.76 7.33 -10.09
C TYR A 570 -39.69 8.54 -10.23
N ILE A 571 -40.16 8.78 -11.46
CA ILE A 571 -41.08 9.88 -11.80
C ILE A 571 -42.42 9.29 -12.24
N GLU A 572 -43.51 9.85 -11.74
CA GLU A 572 -44.88 9.49 -12.15
C GLU A 572 -45.86 10.67 -12.02
N GLY A 573 -47.10 10.47 -12.48
CA GLY A 573 -48.18 11.46 -12.37
C GLY A 573 -48.14 12.56 -13.44
N GLY A 574 -47.26 12.42 -14.44
CA GLY A 574 -47.11 13.34 -15.55
C GLY A 574 -48.07 13.03 -16.69
N SER A 575 -48.47 14.06 -17.45
CA SER A 575 -49.33 13.88 -18.63
C SER A 575 -48.65 13.22 -19.84
N LEU A 576 -47.36 12.87 -19.74
CA LEU A 576 -46.55 12.38 -20.84
C LEU A 576 -45.73 11.15 -20.40
N ASP A 577 -46.06 9.98 -20.94
CA ASP A 577 -45.42 8.70 -20.58
C ASP A 577 -43.89 8.70 -20.72
N ALA A 578 -43.33 9.49 -21.65
CA ALA A 578 -41.89 9.57 -21.86
C ALA A 578 -41.13 10.23 -20.70
N ASN A 579 -41.83 10.92 -19.80
CA ASN A 579 -41.28 11.50 -18.57
C ASN A 579 -41.41 10.56 -17.37
N GLU A 580 -42.20 9.49 -17.47
CA GLU A 580 -42.48 8.57 -16.36
C GLU A 580 -41.52 7.38 -16.36
N GLY A 581 -41.24 6.85 -15.17
CA GLY A 581 -40.35 5.71 -14.96
C GLY A 581 -39.10 6.04 -14.14
N VAL A 582 -38.19 5.07 -14.08
CA VAL A 582 -36.94 5.17 -13.34
C VAL A 582 -35.85 5.72 -14.26
N TYR A 583 -35.23 6.83 -13.87
CA TYR A 583 -34.18 7.49 -14.62
C TYR A 583 -32.95 7.75 -13.77
N GLN A 584 -31.78 7.60 -14.38
CA GLN A 584 -30.54 8.08 -13.80
C GLN A 584 -30.42 9.60 -14.00
N ILE A 585 -30.07 10.33 -12.94
CA ILE A 585 -30.05 11.80 -12.95
C ILE A 585 -28.64 12.36 -13.15
N THR A 586 -28.60 13.60 -13.64
CA THR A 586 -27.44 14.49 -13.62
C THR A 586 -27.78 15.69 -12.74
N TYR A 587 -27.03 15.87 -11.65
CA TYR A 587 -27.21 16.96 -10.69
C TYR A 587 -26.97 18.33 -11.34
N ILE A 588 -27.81 19.30 -11.02
CA ILE A 588 -27.66 20.70 -11.45
C ILE A 588 -27.44 21.62 -10.24
N SER A 589 -28.30 21.52 -9.23
CA SER A 589 -28.22 22.29 -7.98
C SER A 589 -28.98 21.57 -6.87
N THR A 590 -28.96 22.11 -5.65
CA THR A 590 -29.73 21.57 -4.51
C THR A 590 -31.24 21.57 -4.73
N SER A 591 -31.70 22.27 -5.77
CA SER A 591 -33.11 22.42 -6.10
C SER A 591 -33.46 21.94 -7.51
N SER A 592 -32.54 21.25 -8.20
CA SER A 592 -32.75 20.84 -9.59
C SER A 592 -31.78 19.74 -10.06
N TYR A 593 -32.29 18.86 -10.90
CA TYR A 593 -31.52 17.86 -11.63
C TYR A 593 -32.12 17.65 -13.02
N SER A 594 -31.43 16.90 -13.88
CA SER A 594 -31.96 16.49 -15.17
C SER A 594 -31.83 15.00 -15.39
N TYR A 595 -32.65 14.46 -16.28
CA TYR A 595 -32.51 13.10 -16.78
C TYR A 595 -32.77 13.05 -18.29
N THR A 596 -32.36 11.95 -18.92
CA THR A 596 -32.55 11.74 -20.36
C THR A 596 -33.67 10.74 -20.63
N MET A 597 -34.67 11.18 -21.39
CA MET A 597 -35.80 10.39 -21.86
C MET A 597 -35.44 9.60 -23.13
N LEU A 598 -36.13 8.47 -23.36
CA LEU A 598 -35.92 7.62 -24.54
C LEU A 598 -36.41 8.22 -25.85
N SER A 599 -37.31 9.20 -25.79
CA SER A 599 -37.84 9.90 -26.95
C SER A 599 -38.18 11.35 -26.61
N THR A 600 -38.31 12.21 -27.62
CA THR A 600 -38.69 13.62 -27.41
C THR A 600 -40.21 13.74 -27.21
N PRO A 601 -40.70 14.19 -26.05
CA PRO A 601 -42.14 14.29 -25.75
C PRO A 601 -42.82 15.53 -26.37
N GLY A 602 -42.06 16.45 -26.97
CA GLY A 602 -42.57 17.62 -27.69
C GLY A 602 -43.02 18.80 -26.82
N SER A 603 -43.61 18.55 -25.66
CA SER A 603 -43.97 19.56 -24.64
C SER A 603 -43.46 19.17 -23.25
N SER A 604 -43.50 20.10 -22.29
CA SER A 604 -43.31 19.79 -20.86
C SER A 604 -44.56 19.09 -20.30
N PRO A 605 -44.42 18.13 -19.38
CA PRO A 605 -45.57 17.44 -18.78
C PRO A 605 -46.34 18.38 -17.84
N THR A 606 -47.61 18.06 -17.64
CA THR A 606 -48.52 18.71 -16.69
C THR A 606 -49.12 17.65 -15.77
N GLY A 607 -49.66 18.03 -14.63
CA GLY A 607 -50.24 17.11 -13.65
C GLY A 607 -49.63 17.31 -12.27
N THR A 608 -49.99 16.44 -11.34
CA THR A 608 -49.32 16.34 -10.04
C THR A 608 -48.19 15.33 -10.21
N ILE A 609 -47.01 15.84 -10.55
CA ILE A 609 -45.84 15.01 -10.84
C ILE A 609 -45.11 14.76 -9.53
N THR A 610 -44.83 13.50 -9.22
CA THR A 610 -44.07 13.12 -8.02
C THR A 610 -42.69 12.57 -8.39
N ALA A 611 -41.75 12.74 -7.47
CA ALA A 611 -40.40 12.21 -7.57
C ALA A 611 -40.04 11.41 -6.32
N THR A 612 -39.60 10.17 -6.52
CA THR A 612 -39.16 9.27 -5.45
C THR A 612 -37.73 8.85 -5.71
N PHE A 613 -36.86 8.97 -4.70
CA PHE A 613 -35.49 8.49 -4.76
C PHE A 613 -35.46 6.96 -4.82
N VAL A 614 -34.64 6.42 -5.73
CA VAL A 614 -34.48 4.97 -5.91
C VAL A 614 -33.10 4.59 -5.39
N ALA A 615 -33.10 3.95 -4.22
CA ALA A 615 -31.90 3.52 -3.52
C ALA A 615 -31.14 2.42 -4.26
N LEU A 616 -31.84 1.54 -4.98
CA LEU A 616 -31.22 0.45 -5.74
C LEU A 616 -32.04 0.13 -7.00
N PHE A 617 -31.36 0.06 -8.15
CA PHE A 617 -31.98 -0.34 -9.42
C PHE A 617 -30.98 -1.05 -10.31
N GLY A 618 -31.26 -2.30 -10.69
CA GLY A 618 -30.30 -3.09 -11.47
C GLY A 618 -30.77 -4.51 -11.79
N LEU A 619 -29.87 -5.29 -12.40
CA LEU A 619 -30.01 -6.74 -12.59
C LEU A 619 -29.05 -7.46 -11.64
N SER A 620 -29.48 -8.57 -11.05
CA SER A 620 -28.62 -9.43 -10.24
C SER A 620 -27.54 -10.10 -11.08
N ASP A 621 -26.37 -10.26 -10.47
CA ASP A 621 -25.24 -10.99 -11.05
C ASP A 621 -25.37 -12.52 -10.86
N ALA A 622 -24.30 -13.25 -11.19
CA ALA A 622 -24.25 -14.70 -11.09
C ALA A 622 -24.45 -15.25 -9.67
N ASP A 623 -24.15 -14.44 -8.64
CA ASP A 623 -24.34 -14.75 -7.22
C ASP A 623 -25.70 -14.24 -6.72
N GLY A 624 -26.55 -13.72 -7.62
CA GLY A 624 -27.88 -13.22 -7.32
C GLY A 624 -27.90 -11.86 -6.62
N ILE A 625 -26.78 -11.12 -6.62
CA ILE A 625 -26.64 -9.89 -5.85
C ILE A 625 -26.86 -8.66 -6.74
N VAL A 626 -27.60 -7.68 -6.21
CA VAL A 626 -27.58 -6.28 -6.69
C VAL A 626 -27.17 -5.42 -5.52
N ALA A 627 -26.11 -4.62 -5.67
CA ALA A 627 -25.59 -3.79 -4.61
C ALA A 627 -25.24 -2.38 -5.08
N THR A 628 -25.37 -1.41 -4.18
CA THR A 628 -24.79 -0.07 -4.29
C THR A 628 -24.38 0.43 -2.91
N SER A 629 -23.70 1.57 -2.85
CA SER A 629 -23.30 2.20 -1.59
C SER A 629 -23.57 3.69 -1.64
N ARG A 630 -24.16 4.24 -0.57
CA ARG A 630 -24.52 5.67 -0.50
C ARG A 630 -24.53 6.16 0.95
N ILE A 631 -24.28 7.45 1.15
CA ILE A 631 -24.43 8.12 2.44
C ILE A 631 -25.91 8.41 2.72
N TYR A 632 -26.36 8.05 3.91
CA TYR A 632 -27.66 8.42 4.45
C TYR A 632 -27.44 9.20 5.74
N ILE A 633 -27.92 10.45 5.79
CA ILE A 633 -27.77 11.30 6.99
C ILE A 633 -28.85 11.03 8.04
N THR A 634 -29.97 10.45 7.63
CA THR A 634 -31.03 9.91 8.49
C THR A 634 -31.48 8.56 7.95
N ALA A 635 -32.05 7.73 8.84
CA ALA A 635 -32.53 6.41 8.45
C ALA A 635 -33.64 6.56 7.40
N GLN A 636 -33.48 5.88 6.26
CA GLN A 636 -34.39 6.01 5.12
C GLN A 636 -35.25 4.76 5.00
N PRO A 637 -36.56 4.83 5.29
CA PRO A 637 -37.49 3.75 4.97
C PRO A 637 -37.52 3.52 3.47
N VAL A 638 -37.62 2.26 3.07
CA VAL A 638 -37.69 1.85 1.68
C VAL A 638 -38.62 0.67 1.46
N SER A 639 -39.27 0.67 0.30
CA SER A 639 -39.99 -0.47 -0.25
C SER A 639 -39.52 -0.77 -1.67
N GLY A 640 -39.81 -1.97 -2.14
CA GLY A 640 -39.31 -2.41 -3.42
C GLY A 640 -39.76 -3.81 -3.81
N TRP A 641 -39.22 -4.25 -4.93
CA TRP A 641 -39.49 -5.56 -5.49
C TRP A 641 -38.29 -6.12 -6.24
N ALA A 642 -38.22 -7.44 -6.31
CA ALA A 642 -37.38 -8.19 -7.23
C ALA A 642 -38.27 -9.00 -8.17
N ARG A 643 -38.05 -8.89 -9.49
CA ARG A 643 -38.86 -9.60 -10.48
C ARG A 643 -38.00 -10.23 -11.58
N ASN A 644 -38.44 -11.38 -12.06
CA ASN A 644 -37.87 -11.98 -13.25
C ASN A 644 -38.20 -11.11 -14.47
N THR A 645 -37.19 -10.80 -15.29
CA THR A 645 -37.35 -10.01 -16.52
C THR A 645 -37.38 -10.86 -17.79
N ILE A 646 -37.11 -12.16 -17.68
CA ILE A 646 -37.07 -13.09 -18.79
C ILE A 646 -38.47 -13.68 -18.99
N SER A 647 -38.94 -13.69 -20.25
CA SER A 647 -40.28 -14.17 -20.64
C SER A 647 -40.40 -15.70 -20.76
N ASP A 648 -39.36 -16.44 -20.36
CA ASP A 648 -39.26 -17.88 -20.51
C ASP A 648 -39.21 -18.56 -19.13
N LYS A 649 -39.68 -19.81 -19.07
CA LYS A 649 -39.81 -20.58 -17.82
C LYS A 649 -38.46 -20.77 -17.12
N PRO A 650 -38.43 -20.82 -15.78
CA PRO A 650 -39.57 -20.75 -14.86
C PRO A 650 -40.07 -19.33 -14.57
N PHE A 651 -41.38 -19.19 -14.45
CA PHE A 651 -42.02 -17.95 -14.01
C PHE A 651 -42.02 -17.86 -12.46
N TYR A 652 -41.99 -16.63 -11.95
CA TYR A 652 -41.92 -16.33 -10.52
C TYR A 652 -42.84 -15.17 -10.16
N GLN A 653 -43.40 -15.22 -8.95
CA GLN A 653 -44.02 -14.07 -8.31
C GLN A 653 -42.94 -13.06 -7.90
N GLU A 654 -43.32 -11.79 -7.84
CA GLU A 654 -42.43 -10.70 -7.39
C GLU A 654 -42.02 -10.93 -5.93
N GLY A 655 -40.71 -10.88 -5.66
CA GLY A 655 -40.17 -10.89 -4.31
C GLY A 655 -40.32 -9.50 -3.70
N ILE A 656 -41.00 -9.39 -2.56
CA ILE A 656 -41.22 -8.11 -1.88
C ILE A 656 -39.97 -7.73 -1.09
N ILE A 657 -39.61 -6.45 -1.14
CA ILE A 657 -38.52 -5.86 -0.37
C ILE A 657 -39.12 -4.74 0.48
N THR A 658 -38.87 -4.77 1.79
CA THR A 658 -39.24 -3.72 2.73
C THR A 658 -38.16 -3.61 3.78
N GLY A 659 -37.79 -2.39 4.18
CA GLY A 659 -36.83 -2.20 5.24
C GLY A 659 -36.53 -0.73 5.48
N THR A 660 -35.51 -0.50 6.30
CA THR A 660 -34.96 0.83 6.54
C THR A 660 -33.48 0.77 6.28
N ILE A 661 -32.97 1.71 5.50
CA ILE A 661 -31.54 1.89 5.30
C ILE A 661 -30.99 2.62 6.52
N ASP A 662 -30.22 1.91 7.34
CA ASP A 662 -29.59 2.45 8.55
C ASP A 662 -28.37 3.31 8.18
N THR A 663 -28.15 4.41 8.88
CA THR A 663 -27.06 5.36 8.58
C THR A 663 -25.66 4.82 8.88
N SER A 664 -25.55 3.69 9.59
CA SER A 664 -24.29 3.04 9.95
C SER A 664 -24.12 1.65 9.32
N ALA A 665 -25.20 0.88 9.20
CA ALA A 665 -25.18 -0.49 8.70
C ALA A 665 -25.71 -0.64 7.26
N GLY A 666 -26.51 0.31 6.78
CA GLY A 666 -27.16 0.22 5.48
C GLY A 666 -28.36 -0.70 5.47
N LEU A 667 -28.59 -1.38 4.35
CA LEU A 667 -29.63 -2.38 4.16
C LEU A 667 -29.04 -3.61 3.47
N THR A 668 -29.18 -4.76 4.12
CA THR A 668 -29.02 -6.07 3.47
C THR A 668 -30.38 -6.76 3.50
N ALA A 669 -30.92 -7.06 2.33
CA ALA A 669 -32.22 -7.69 2.19
C ALA A 669 -32.13 -8.93 1.29
N THR A 670 -33.04 -9.88 1.51
CA THR A 670 -33.18 -11.05 0.65
C THR A 670 -34.55 -11.02 -0.01
N ALA A 671 -34.57 -10.95 -1.34
CA ALA A 671 -35.81 -11.04 -2.10
C ALA A 671 -36.03 -12.50 -2.50
N VAL A 672 -37.04 -13.13 -1.89
CA VAL A 672 -37.42 -14.52 -2.18
C VAL A 672 -38.44 -14.54 -3.31
N LEU A 673 -38.04 -15.07 -4.48
CA LEU A 673 -38.92 -15.26 -5.62
C LEU A 673 -39.56 -16.66 -5.54
N VAL A 674 -40.88 -16.68 -5.38
CA VAL A 674 -41.67 -17.92 -5.32
C VAL A 674 -42.09 -18.31 -6.73
N SER A 675 -41.86 -19.56 -7.12
CA SER A 675 -42.32 -20.04 -8.43
C SER A 675 -43.84 -19.96 -8.50
N ASP A 676 -44.36 -19.44 -9.62
CA ASP A 676 -45.81 -19.32 -9.88
C ASP A 676 -46.36 -20.52 -10.69
N GLU A 677 -45.56 -21.56 -10.88
CA GLU A 677 -45.88 -22.79 -11.61
C GLU A 677 -46.40 -23.94 -10.74
#